data_AF-A0A7C6KN87-F1
#
_entry.id   AF-A0A7C6KN87-F1
#
_cell.length_a   1.000
_cell.length_b   1.000
_cell.length_c   1.000
_cell.angle_alpha   90.00
_cell.angle_beta   90.00
_cell.angle_gamma   90.00
#
_symmetry.space_group_name_H-M   'P 1'
#
loop_
_entity.id
_entity.type
_entity.pdbx_description
1 polymer ?
#
loop_
_entity_poly.entity_id
_entity_poly.type
_entity_poly.pdbx_seq_one_letter_code
_entity_poly.pdbx_strand_id
1 'polypeptide(L)'
;MLWKAQTTRIKCLTRGIVAPLAVISLAMAVAPVALKAGGSSSSPLPLPPAASDAWRRIQSIWPELAELAAEAPAWAIVGAVAPGWEEDWQRAQNLHDRLATSLAAGAASTQPPGESLADAVYQLEAEIPVLYTRLLPSRSVEIRILPVDAGSFTQFALAGNIDLLVRMAKSAGFNAIFLETLRDDGYLVYPSTWGEEAPELAATRRDAFAELIEEAHNESIAVFPWIKLLFATANGELGPVISKHPDWAAVQQNGKIQTVPYNFVWFNPAHPEVRDFLTSQIKDLAERYEIDGIQLDYVRYPNNYGTDLDYSYDPVTIEQFKQLYGFDPKQLPPIPAERRASSTFRPDDLPEEYQSWNAFRQEIITSLLTRVVREARAVRPGLPVSVAPFVATWGGGTYQQALLWHQNWPVWLERRLPNLLSPLTYTDRAAVLDRELSRVEELAHGRAIIAPSLSVSAANDSEWGSLGLLQQIRVVQRHGAAGYRVFAFPHLRADNWYSLRTGPFRRPALNPVLQPAEAVATLLEEFTTLLQEIERARGEMSQAAAEMDETDGETDKTGGEPASGVAKLPPANRWTAQFRSRLAALPQGAREPASYRDWLALERAVASMLATASDHTVAAAESVARQILLETMAIAQAELWRLRPAGLGYQEN
;
A
#
# COMPACT_ATOMS: atom_id res chain seq x y z
N MET A 1 -31.97 -9.12 -18.74
CA MET A 1 -32.58 -7.85 -19.20
C MET A 1 -32.67 -6.75 -18.12
N LEU A 2 -32.16 -6.96 -16.90
CA LEU A 2 -32.04 -5.91 -15.87
C LEU A 2 -30.64 -5.23 -15.80
N TRP A 3 -29.72 -5.60 -16.69
CA TRP A 3 -28.34 -5.09 -16.71
C TRP A 3 -28.15 -3.76 -17.47
N LYS A 4 -29.19 -3.25 -18.14
CA LYS A 4 -29.14 -1.97 -18.91
C LYS A 4 -29.64 -0.74 -18.14
N ALA A 5 -30.10 -0.88 -16.90
CA ALA A 5 -30.73 0.21 -16.17
C ALA A 5 -29.78 1.04 -15.28
N GLN A 6 -28.57 0.56 -14.97
CA GLN A 6 -27.64 1.29 -14.08
C GLN A 6 -26.65 2.22 -14.82
N THR A 7 -26.35 1.98 -16.09
CA THR A 7 -25.44 2.81 -16.91
C THR A 7 -26.03 4.15 -17.36
N THR A 8 -27.34 4.38 -17.18
CA THR A 8 -27.99 5.62 -17.65
C THR A 8 -28.08 6.71 -16.56
N ARG A 9 -27.85 6.39 -15.27
CA ARG A 9 -27.98 7.35 -14.16
C ARG A 9 -26.72 8.17 -13.84
N ILE A 10 -25.56 7.86 -14.44
CA ILE A 10 -24.31 8.61 -14.25
C ILE A 10 -24.27 9.88 -15.13
N LYS A 11 -25.11 10.00 -16.17
CA LYS A 11 -25.05 11.12 -17.12
C LYS A 11 -25.80 12.40 -16.72
N CYS A 12 -26.51 12.43 -15.59
CA CYS A 12 -27.41 13.56 -15.27
C CYS A 12 -27.01 14.46 -14.08
N LEU A 13 -25.85 14.26 -13.45
CA LEU A 13 -25.43 15.08 -12.29
C LEU A 13 -24.26 16.04 -12.55
N THR A 14 -23.76 16.16 -13.78
CA THR A 14 -22.58 16.99 -14.12
C THR A 14 -22.89 18.40 -14.63
N ARG A 15 -24.14 18.89 -14.56
CA ARG A 15 -24.53 20.18 -15.16
C ARG A 15 -24.31 21.44 -14.29
N GLY A 16 -23.57 21.35 -13.18
CA GLY A 16 -23.33 22.48 -12.28
C GLY A 16 -21.87 22.69 -11.88
N ILE A 17 -20.91 22.21 -12.68
CA ILE A 17 -19.48 22.32 -12.38
C ILE A 17 -18.87 23.36 -13.32
N VAL A 18 -18.03 24.24 -12.76
CA VAL A 18 -17.12 25.13 -13.49
C VAL A 18 -16.57 24.40 -14.71
N ALA A 19 -16.62 25.04 -15.88
CA ALA A 19 -16.32 24.40 -17.15
C ALA A 19 -14.98 23.62 -17.09
N PRO A 20 -14.93 22.33 -17.50
CA PRO A 20 -13.71 21.50 -17.45
C PRO A 20 -12.50 22.12 -18.19
N LEU A 21 -12.78 23.07 -19.08
CA LEU A 21 -11.86 23.96 -19.78
C LEU A 21 -10.92 24.78 -18.88
N ALA A 22 -11.42 25.34 -17.78
CA ALA A 22 -10.60 26.18 -16.89
C ALA A 22 -9.57 25.33 -16.11
N VAL A 23 -9.95 24.10 -15.75
CA VAL A 23 -9.13 23.14 -15.02
C VAL A 23 -7.93 22.67 -15.86
N ILE A 24 -8.13 22.41 -17.16
CA ILE A 24 -7.05 21.94 -18.04
C ILE A 24 -6.15 23.09 -18.52
N SER A 25 -6.70 24.29 -18.69
CA SER A 25 -5.90 25.51 -18.93
C SER A 25 -4.94 25.78 -17.77
N LEU A 26 -5.37 25.53 -16.53
CA LEU A 26 -4.51 25.57 -15.34
C LEU A 26 -3.45 24.45 -15.37
N ALA A 27 -3.83 23.21 -15.71
CA ALA A 27 -2.92 22.06 -15.86
C ALA A 27 -1.78 22.29 -16.87
N MET A 28 -2.05 23.06 -17.92
CA MET A 28 -1.10 23.39 -18.98
C MET A 28 -0.34 24.70 -18.72
N ALA A 29 -0.84 25.57 -17.83
CA ALA A 29 -0.23 26.84 -17.47
C ALA A 29 0.69 26.77 -16.23
N VAL A 30 0.60 25.70 -15.43
CA VAL A 30 1.57 25.46 -14.34
C VAL A 30 2.92 25.08 -14.96
N ALA A 31 3.71 26.10 -15.28
CA ALA A 31 5.15 25.95 -15.40
C ALA A 31 5.68 25.33 -14.10
N PRO A 32 6.74 24.50 -14.15
CA PRO A 32 7.41 24.10 -12.92
C PRO A 32 7.77 25.38 -12.19
N VAL A 33 7.19 25.61 -11.01
CA VAL A 33 7.67 26.65 -10.12
C VAL A 33 9.09 26.22 -9.81
N ALA A 34 10.05 26.90 -10.42
CA ALA A 34 11.43 26.79 -10.03
C ALA A 34 11.48 27.28 -8.58
N LEU A 35 11.41 26.34 -7.64
CA LEU A 35 11.81 26.55 -6.26
C LEU A 35 13.24 27.06 -6.33
N LYS A 36 13.41 28.38 -6.28
CA LYS A 36 14.70 28.94 -5.88
C LYS A 36 14.91 28.42 -4.47
N ALA A 37 15.79 27.42 -4.34
CA ALA A 37 16.32 26.99 -3.07
C ALA A 37 16.81 28.26 -2.35
N GLY A 38 16.04 28.71 -1.36
CA GLY A 38 16.39 29.85 -0.54
C GLY A 38 17.69 29.49 0.16
N GLY A 39 18.76 30.22 -0.16
CA GLY A 39 20.03 30.10 0.53
C GLY A 39 19.81 30.24 2.03
N SER A 40 20.50 29.41 2.81
CA SER A 40 20.51 29.46 4.27
C SER A 40 21.04 30.83 4.73
N SER A 41 20.16 31.81 4.91
CA SER A 41 20.51 33.05 5.61
C SER A 41 20.39 32.77 7.11
N SER A 42 21.46 33.00 7.83
CA SER A 42 21.61 32.77 9.27
C SER A 42 20.94 33.85 10.13
N SER A 43 20.05 34.65 9.56
CA SER A 43 19.35 35.71 10.27
C SER A 43 18.08 35.14 10.92
N PRO A 44 17.82 35.39 12.21
CA PRO A 44 16.59 34.94 12.85
C PRO A 44 15.37 35.54 12.14
N LEU A 45 14.38 34.69 11.84
CA LEU A 45 13.09 35.13 11.28
C LEU A 45 12.45 36.15 12.23
N PRO A 46 11.72 37.16 11.72
CA PRO A 46 11.00 38.12 12.53
C PRO A 46 9.70 37.51 13.09
N LEU A 47 9.80 36.33 13.70
CA LEU A 47 8.70 35.53 14.22
C LEU A 47 9.03 35.06 15.65
N PRO A 48 8.03 34.89 16.53
CA PRO A 48 8.20 34.13 17.76
C PRO A 48 8.75 32.72 17.47
N PRO A 49 9.44 32.07 18.43
CA PRO A 49 10.02 30.74 18.23
C PRO A 49 9.02 29.69 17.71
N ALA A 50 7.83 29.61 18.31
CA ALA A 50 6.79 28.66 17.89
C ALA A 50 6.30 28.89 16.44
N ALA A 51 6.16 30.15 16.02
CA ALA A 51 5.78 30.48 14.65
C ALA A 51 6.94 30.26 13.66
N SER A 52 8.18 30.46 14.10
CA SER A 52 9.37 30.09 13.31
C SER A 52 9.43 28.58 13.06
N ASP A 53 9.07 27.77 14.06
CA ASP A 53 9.00 26.31 13.95
C ASP A 53 7.88 25.87 13.02
N ALA A 54 6.69 26.46 13.16
CA ALA A 54 5.56 26.25 12.24
C ALA A 54 5.92 26.59 10.79
N TRP A 55 6.57 27.74 10.56
CA TRP A 55 7.03 28.11 9.22
C TRP A 55 8.03 27.10 8.65
N ARG A 56 8.98 26.60 9.46
CA ARG A 56 9.90 25.54 9.02
C ARG A 56 9.18 24.26 8.62
N ARG A 57 8.16 23.84 9.37
CA ARG A 57 7.32 22.68 9.01
C ARG A 57 6.59 22.91 7.69
N ILE A 58 5.94 24.07 7.54
CA ILE A 58 5.26 24.45 6.28
C ILE A 58 6.23 24.35 5.10
N GLN A 59 7.42 24.93 5.21
CA GLN A 59 8.43 24.90 4.14
C GLN A 59 8.90 23.47 3.80
N SER A 60 8.91 22.56 4.79
CA SER A 60 9.28 21.15 4.58
C SER A 60 8.26 20.41 3.71
N ILE A 61 6.96 20.66 3.91
CA ILE A 61 5.88 19.95 3.18
C ILE A 61 5.40 20.67 1.92
N TRP A 62 5.66 21.98 1.79
CA TRP A 62 5.18 22.80 0.67
C TRP A 62 5.51 22.25 -0.73
N PRO A 63 6.73 21.73 -1.00
CA PRO A 63 7.05 21.16 -2.31
C PRO A 63 6.16 19.96 -2.67
N GLU A 64 5.84 19.11 -1.69
CA GLU A 64 4.99 17.94 -1.87
C GLU A 64 3.53 18.36 -2.14
N LEU A 65 3.02 19.36 -1.43
CA LEU A 65 1.70 19.95 -1.67
C LEU A 65 1.59 20.60 -3.06
N ALA A 66 2.63 21.32 -3.49
CA ALA A 66 2.68 21.93 -4.80
C ALA A 66 2.69 20.89 -5.93
N GLU A 67 3.35 19.75 -5.73
CA GLU A 67 3.32 18.63 -6.66
C GLU A 67 1.91 18.01 -6.76
N LEU A 68 1.25 17.79 -5.61
CA LEU A 68 -0.13 17.33 -5.56
C LEU A 68 -1.09 18.29 -6.27
N ALA A 69 -0.95 19.59 -6.03
CA ALA A 69 -1.75 20.63 -6.68
C ALA A 69 -1.48 20.72 -8.19
N ALA A 70 -0.25 20.48 -8.64
CA ALA A 70 0.08 20.42 -10.06
C ALA A 70 -0.58 19.21 -10.75
N GLU A 71 -0.66 18.05 -10.07
CA GLU A 71 -1.33 16.84 -10.58
C GLU A 71 -2.87 16.90 -10.47
N ALA A 72 -3.41 17.69 -9.55
CA ALA A 72 -4.83 17.72 -9.22
C ALA A 72 -5.74 17.95 -10.45
N PRO A 73 -5.43 18.83 -11.42
CA PRO A 73 -6.23 18.95 -12.63
C PRO A 73 -6.37 17.65 -13.45
N ALA A 74 -5.27 16.88 -13.58
CA ALA A 74 -5.28 15.63 -14.33
C ALA A 74 -6.05 14.54 -13.57
N TRP A 75 -5.91 14.50 -12.26
CA TRP A 75 -6.73 13.63 -11.41
C TRP A 75 -8.20 14.05 -11.35
N ALA A 76 -8.52 15.34 -11.52
CA ALA A 76 -9.88 15.86 -11.55
C ALA A 76 -10.66 15.36 -12.78
N ILE A 77 -9.99 15.16 -13.92
CA ILE A 77 -10.58 14.58 -15.14
C ILE A 77 -11.24 13.22 -14.86
N VAL A 78 -10.54 12.37 -14.09
CA VAL A 78 -11.04 11.04 -13.69
C VAL A 78 -11.78 11.08 -12.35
N GLY A 79 -12.01 12.29 -11.80
CA GLY A 79 -12.76 12.53 -10.56
C GLY A 79 -12.06 12.04 -9.28
N ALA A 80 -10.73 11.90 -9.29
CA ALA A 80 -9.98 11.34 -8.17
C ALA A 80 -9.67 12.36 -7.05
N VAL A 81 -9.62 13.66 -7.34
CA VAL A 81 -9.46 14.72 -6.32
C VAL A 81 -10.78 15.31 -5.84
N ALA A 82 -10.78 15.92 -4.65
CA ALA A 82 -11.99 16.48 -4.05
C ALA A 82 -12.46 17.74 -4.79
N PRO A 83 -13.77 17.99 -4.96
CA PRO A 83 -14.25 19.21 -5.60
C PRO A 83 -13.93 20.46 -4.77
N GLY A 84 -13.62 21.58 -5.43
CA GLY A 84 -13.27 22.84 -4.78
C GLY A 84 -11.82 22.90 -4.27
N TRP A 85 -10.97 21.96 -4.70
CA TRP A 85 -9.55 21.96 -4.36
C TRP A 85 -8.83 23.19 -4.92
N GLU A 86 -9.31 23.74 -6.05
CA GLU A 86 -8.74 24.89 -6.73
C GLU A 86 -8.77 26.15 -5.85
N GLU A 87 -9.94 26.43 -5.24
CA GLU A 87 -10.13 27.58 -4.36
C GLU A 87 -9.30 27.45 -3.09
N ASP A 88 -9.23 26.24 -2.53
CA ASP A 88 -8.43 25.95 -1.34
C ASP A 88 -6.93 26.10 -1.62
N TRP A 89 -6.45 25.57 -2.75
CA TRP A 89 -5.06 25.71 -3.19
C TRP A 89 -4.71 27.17 -3.46
N GLN A 90 -5.54 27.90 -4.20
CA GLN A 90 -5.28 29.30 -4.52
C GLN A 90 -5.22 30.17 -3.25
N ARG A 91 -6.12 29.92 -2.28
CA ARG A 91 -6.10 30.59 -0.98
C ARG A 91 -4.81 30.30 -0.22
N ALA A 92 -4.42 29.04 -0.10
CA ALA A 92 -3.20 28.63 0.58
C ALA A 92 -1.94 29.18 -0.10
N GLN A 93 -1.88 29.14 -1.43
CA GLN A 93 -0.77 29.66 -2.23
C GLN A 93 -0.61 31.17 -2.05
N ASN A 94 -1.71 31.93 -2.14
CA ASN A 94 -1.70 33.37 -1.91
C ASN A 94 -1.23 33.71 -0.48
N LEU A 95 -1.62 32.92 0.52
CA LEU A 95 -1.17 33.09 1.90
C LEU A 95 0.33 32.77 2.04
N HIS A 96 0.77 31.64 1.49
CA HIS A 96 2.17 31.23 1.49
C HIS A 96 3.09 32.26 0.83
N ASP A 97 2.74 32.76 -0.36
CA ASP A 97 3.59 33.68 -1.13
C ASP A 97 3.68 35.06 -0.46
N ARG A 98 2.58 35.52 0.16
CA ARG A 98 2.59 36.72 1.01
C ARG A 98 3.48 36.54 2.24
N LEU A 99 3.39 35.40 2.92
CA LEU A 99 4.24 35.07 4.08
C LEU A 99 5.72 35.01 3.69
N ALA A 100 6.06 34.28 2.63
CA ALA A 100 7.42 34.16 2.13
C ALA A 100 8.02 35.53 1.77
N THR A 101 7.25 36.37 1.08
CA THR A 101 7.66 37.74 0.74
C THR A 101 7.88 38.59 1.98
N SER A 102 6.94 38.56 2.93
CA SER A 102 7.01 39.37 4.16
C SER A 102 8.17 38.97 5.08
N LEU A 103 8.43 37.67 5.19
CA LEU A 103 9.53 37.12 6.00
C LEU A 103 10.90 37.39 5.36
N ALA A 104 11.00 37.35 4.03
CA ALA A 104 12.22 37.74 3.32
C ALA A 104 12.52 39.24 3.41
N ALA A 105 11.49 40.10 3.47
CA ALA A 105 11.63 41.55 3.55
C ALA A 105 11.90 42.09 4.97
N GLY A 106 11.99 41.24 6.00
CA GLY A 106 12.33 41.68 7.37
C GLY A 106 11.25 42.51 8.07
N ALA A 107 9.97 42.16 7.85
CA ALA A 107 8.77 42.75 8.50
C ALA A 107 8.40 44.20 8.10
N ALA A 108 9.07 44.81 7.12
CA ALA A 108 8.67 46.12 6.60
C ALA A 108 7.75 45.98 5.37
N SER A 109 6.44 46.00 5.62
CA SER A 109 5.33 46.26 4.67
C SER A 109 4.48 45.07 4.17
N THR A 110 3.17 45.37 4.07
CA THR A 110 2.05 44.62 3.44
C THR A 110 1.22 43.62 4.27
N GLN A 111 1.15 43.75 5.60
CA GLN A 111 0.14 43.00 6.37
C GLN A 111 -1.24 43.70 6.35
N PRO A 112 -2.35 42.95 6.22
CA PRO A 112 -3.69 43.49 6.43
C PRO A 112 -3.82 44.09 7.84
N PRO A 113 -4.59 45.17 8.04
CA PRO A 113 -4.77 45.75 9.37
C PRO A 113 -5.42 44.74 10.33
N GLY A 114 -4.70 44.37 11.39
CA GLY A 114 -5.19 43.52 12.47
C GLY A 114 -4.68 42.07 12.50
N GLU A 115 -3.89 41.63 11.50
CA GLU A 115 -3.34 40.27 11.44
C GLU A 115 -1.82 40.27 11.70
N SER A 116 -1.35 39.43 12.63
CA SER A 116 0.09 39.28 12.86
C SER A 116 0.69 38.22 11.92
N LEU A 117 1.97 38.37 11.55
CA LEU A 117 2.68 37.37 10.75
C LEU A 117 2.65 35.97 11.38
N ALA A 118 2.64 35.90 12.72
CA ALA A 118 2.54 34.62 13.43
C ALA A 118 1.16 33.97 13.24
N ASP A 119 0.08 34.73 13.30
CA ASP A 119 -1.28 34.21 13.12
C ASP A 119 -1.48 33.67 11.70
N ALA A 120 -0.98 34.40 10.70
CA ALA A 120 -1.00 33.98 9.30
C ALA A 120 -0.22 32.67 9.07
N VAL A 121 0.93 32.49 9.74
CA VAL A 121 1.69 31.23 9.72
C VAL A 121 0.89 30.08 10.33
N TYR A 122 0.28 30.28 11.51
CA TYR A 122 -0.53 29.24 12.14
C TYR A 122 -1.79 28.91 11.34
N GLN A 123 -2.41 29.90 10.69
CA GLN A 123 -3.51 29.67 9.78
C GLN A 123 -3.09 28.77 8.62
N LEU A 124 -1.97 29.08 7.95
CA LEU A 124 -1.49 28.25 6.85
C LEU A 124 -1.15 26.83 7.32
N GLU A 125 -0.51 26.69 8.47
CA GLU A 125 -0.18 25.40 9.07
C GLU A 125 -1.45 24.56 9.32
N ALA A 126 -2.52 25.18 9.82
CA ALA A 126 -3.79 24.50 10.07
C ALA A 126 -4.55 24.11 8.78
N GLU A 127 -4.36 24.85 7.68
CA GLU A 127 -4.97 24.54 6.37
C GLU A 127 -4.31 23.34 5.67
N ILE A 128 -3.02 23.07 5.94
CA ILE A 128 -2.24 22.03 5.25
C ILE A 128 -2.86 20.63 5.30
N PRO A 129 -3.26 20.07 6.46
CA PRO A 129 -3.84 18.72 6.50
C PRO A 129 -5.12 18.60 5.67
N VAL A 130 -5.95 19.64 5.67
CA VAL A 130 -7.21 19.69 4.90
C VAL A 130 -6.91 19.73 3.40
N LEU A 131 -5.99 20.61 2.99
CA LEU A 131 -5.56 20.75 1.61
C LEU A 131 -4.94 19.46 1.08
N TYR A 132 -4.02 18.86 1.84
CA TYR A 132 -3.38 17.59 1.48
C TYR A 132 -4.43 16.48 1.29
N THR A 133 -5.36 16.34 2.24
CA THR A 133 -6.44 15.35 2.19
C THR A 133 -7.29 15.50 0.91
N ARG A 134 -7.56 16.74 0.48
CA ARG A 134 -8.40 17.04 -0.68
C ARG A 134 -7.68 16.86 -2.02
N LEU A 135 -6.38 17.13 -2.05
CA LEU A 135 -5.53 16.95 -3.22
C LEU A 135 -5.07 15.51 -3.42
N LEU A 136 -5.01 14.68 -2.37
CA LEU A 136 -4.61 13.29 -2.50
C LEU A 136 -5.63 12.50 -3.34
N PRO A 137 -5.21 11.79 -4.41
CA PRO A 137 -6.12 11.06 -5.27
C PRO A 137 -6.84 9.91 -4.55
N SER A 138 -8.15 9.81 -4.75
CA SER A 138 -8.94 8.62 -4.44
C SER A 138 -9.05 7.76 -5.69
N ARG A 139 -8.27 6.68 -5.74
CA ARG A 139 -8.20 5.79 -6.92
C ARG A 139 -9.46 4.92 -7.03
N SER A 140 -9.80 4.53 -8.26
CA SER A 140 -10.92 3.62 -8.56
C SER A 140 -10.55 2.15 -8.39
N VAL A 141 -9.26 1.82 -8.39
CA VAL A 141 -8.71 0.49 -8.13
C VAL A 141 -7.76 0.64 -6.96
N GLU A 142 -7.99 -0.13 -5.89
CA GLU A 142 -7.18 -0.14 -4.68
C GLU A 142 -7.76 -1.20 -3.73
N ILE A 143 -6.96 -2.18 -3.29
CA ILE A 143 -7.32 -2.96 -2.10
C ILE A 143 -7.04 -2.12 -0.85
N ARG A 144 -8.07 -1.92 -0.03
CA ARG A 144 -8.05 -1.06 1.16
C ARG A 144 -8.37 -1.92 2.36
N ILE A 145 -7.31 -2.35 3.03
CA ILE A 145 -7.39 -3.39 4.06
C ILE A 145 -7.46 -2.76 5.45
N LEU A 146 -8.49 -3.14 6.22
CA LEU A 146 -8.60 -2.90 7.65
C LEU A 146 -8.24 -4.17 8.43
N PRO A 147 -7.07 -4.21 9.10
CA PRO A 147 -6.74 -5.28 10.03
C PRO A 147 -7.48 -5.06 11.34
N VAL A 148 -8.22 -6.07 11.78
CA VAL A 148 -8.90 -6.09 13.07
C VAL A 148 -8.19 -7.11 13.95
N ASP A 149 -7.63 -6.66 15.07
CA ASP A 149 -6.97 -7.54 16.03
C ASP A 149 -8.00 -8.39 16.78
N ALA A 150 -7.55 -9.53 17.31
CA ALA A 150 -8.40 -10.53 17.93
C ALA A 150 -9.08 -9.98 19.20
N GLY A 151 -8.42 -9.05 19.91
CA GLY A 151 -8.94 -8.40 21.10
C GLY A 151 -10.11 -7.47 20.79
N SER A 152 -9.93 -6.55 19.84
CA SER A 152 -11.00 -5.66 19.37
C SER A 152 -12.19 -6.47 18.84
N PHE A 153 -11.93 -7.48 18.00
CA PHE A 153 -13.00 -8.33 17.47
C PHE A 153 -13.77 -9.06 18.57
N THR A 154 -13.07 -9.64 19.56
CA THR A 154 -13.70 -10.30 20.72
C THR A 154 -14.64 -9.34 21.44
N GLN A 155 -14.27 -8.08 21.62
CA GLN A 155 -15.12 -7.09 22.28
C GLN A 155 -16.40 -6.80 21.47
N PHE A 156 -16.29 -6.63 20.15
CA PHE A 156 -17.47 -6.46 19.29
C PHE A 156 -18.38 -7.70 19.30
N ALA A 157 -17.79 -8.90 19.25
CA ALA A 157 -18.52 -10.16 19.29
C ALA A 157 -19.31 -10.32 20.59
N LEU A 158 -18.67 -10.13 21.74
CA LEU A 158 -19.32 -10.21 23.06
C LEU A 158 -20.40 -9.15 23.25
N ALA A 159 -20.23 -7.97 22.67
CA ALA A 159 -21.22 -6.90 22.68
C ALA A 159 -22.37 -7.15 21.67
N GLY A 160 -22.26 -8.14 20.78
CA GLY A 160 -23.22 -8.38 19.71
C GLY A 160 -23.25 -7.30 18.64
N ASN A 161 -22.13 -6.60 18.42
CA ASN A 161 -22.01 -5.41 17.57
C ASN A 161 -21.09 -5.61 16.35
N ILE A 162 -21.05 -6.82 15.79
CA ILE A 162 -20.24 -7.12 14.59
C ILE A 162 -20.66 -6.24 13.40
N ASP A 163 -21.96 -5.98 13.28
CA ASP A 163 -22.55 -5.06 12.30
C ASP A 163 -21.97 -3.63 12.41
N LEU A 164 -21.70 -3.15 13.63
CA LEU A 164 -21.08 -1.84 13.85
C LEU A 164 -19.64 -1.81 13.33
N LEU A 165 -18.86 -2.86 13.57
CA LEU A 165 -17.49 -2.97 13.03
C LEU A 165 -17.49 -2.90 11.51
N VAL A 166 -18.39 -3.63 10.85
CA VAL A 166 -18.53 -3.61 9.38
C VAL A 166 -18.96 -2.23 8.89
N ARG A 167 -19.95 -1.60 9.53
CA ARG A 167 -20.37 -0.22 9.18
C ARG A 167 -19.24 0.79 9.34
N MET A 168 -18.40 0.66 10.37
CA MET A 168 -17.22 1.51 10.53
C MET A 168 -16.27 1.33 9.35
N ALA A 169 -15.93 0.09 9.00
CA ALA A 169 -15.08 -0.23 7.85
C ALA A 169 -15.65 0.35 6.54
N LYS A 170 -16.94 0.11 6.28
CA LYS A 170 -17.67 0.61 5.10
C LYS A 170 -17.67 2.13 5.04
N SER A 171 -18.00 2.79 6.14
CA SER A 171 -18.13 4.25 6.21
C SER A 171 -16.82 4.97 5.93
N ALA A 172 -15.68 4.33 6.25
CA ALA A 172 -14.36 4.84 5.96
C ALA A 172 -13.92 4.58 4.52
N GLY A 173 -14.51 3.58 3.85
CA GLY A 173 -14.19 3.19 2.48
C GLY A 173 -13.21 2.01 2.34
N PHE A 174 -13.05 1.22 3.42
CA PHE A 174 -12.35 -0.07 3.32
C PHE A 174 -13.17 -1.07 2.49
N ASN A 175 -12.49 -1.94 1.74
CA ASN A 175 -13.10 -2.99 0.93
C ASN A 175 -12.58 -4.39 1.25
N ALA A 176 -11.71 -4.51 2.26
CA ALA A 176 -11.27 -5.78 2.82
C ALA A 176 -11.05 -5.67 4.34
N ILE A 177 -11.49 -6.67 5.10
CA ILE A 177 -11.20 -6.86 6.53
C ILE A 177 -10.26 -8.05 6.67
N PHE A 178 -9.13 -7.83 7.34
CA PHE A 178 -8.21 -8.89 7.72
C PHE A 178 -8.39 -9.15 9.22
N LEU A 179 -9.11 -10.22 9.58
CA LEU A 179 -9.43 -10.52 10.98
C LEU A 179 -8.37 -11.43 11.59
N GLU A 180 -7.67 -10.96 12.62
CA GLU A 180 -6.78 -11.82 13.40
C GLU A 180 -7.57 -12.95 14.07
N THR A 181 -7.26 -14.19 13.71
CA THR A 181 -8.07 -15.33 14.16
C THR A 181 -7.62 -15.93 15.49
N LEU A 182 -6.42 -15.59 15.96
CA LEU A 182 -5.77 -16.17 17.13
C LEU A 182 -5.37 -15.07 18.12
N ARG A 183 -5.84 -15.18 19.37
CA ARG A 183 -5.48 -14.28 20.46
C ARG A 183 -4.09 -14.56 21.00
N ASP A 184 -3.56 -13.61 21.76
CA ASP A 184 -2.23 -13.73 22.39
C ASP A 184 -2.17 -14.76 23.53
N ASP A 185 -3.31 -15.24 24.02
CA ASP A 185 -3.41 -16.36 24.97
C ASP A 185 -3.57 -17.72 24.28
N GLY A 186 -3.57 -17.75 22.94
CA GLY A 186 -3.61 -18.97 22.13
C GLY A 186 -5.01 -19.52 21.86
N TYR A 187 -6.07 -18.80 22.25
CA TYR A 187 -7.45 -19.14 21.90
C TYR A 187 -7.87 -18.50 20.58
N LEU A 188 -8.73 -19.21 19.83
CA LEU A 188 -9.32 -18.75 18.59
C LEU A 188 -10.55 -17.87 18.85
N VAL A 189 -10.84 -16.96 17.91
CA VAL A 189 -12.04 -16.09 17.96
C VAL A 189 -13.24 -16.67 17.19
N TYR A 190 -13.16 -17.94 16.82
CA TYR A 190 -14.20 -18.67 16.08
C TYR A 190 -14.25 -20.14 16.53
N PRO A 191 -15.39 -20.83 16.39
CA PRO A 191 -15.50 -22.26 16.66
C PRO A 191 -14.58 -23.04 15.72
N SER A 192 -13.74 -23.94 16.24
CA SER A 192 -12.78 -24.73 15.44
C SER A 192 -12.82 -26.21 15.78
N THR A 193 -12.56 -27.05 14.78
CA THR A 193 -12.37 -28.50 14.95
C THR A 193 -10.99 -28.84 15.52
N TRP A 194 -10.00 -27.97 15.27
CA TRP A 194 -8.59 -28.25 15.54
C TRP A 194 -8.04 -27.40 16.68
N GLY A 195 -8.45 -26.13 16.80
CA GLY A 195 -8.06 -25.26 17.91
C GLY A 195 -9.14 -25.10 18.98
N GLU A 196 -8.83 -24.36 20.03
CA GLU A 196 -9.77 -24.05 21.11
C GLU A 196 -10.29 -22.62 20.97
N GLU A 197 -11.61 -22.47 20.86
CA GLU A 197 -12.27 -21.17 20.91
C GLU A 197 -12.16 -20.54 22.31
N ALA A 198 -12.06 -19.22 22.38
CA ALA A 198 -12.05 -18.51 23.65
C ALA A 198 -13.33 -18.84 24.47
N PRO A 199 -13.23 -19.27 25.74
CA PRO A 199 -14.37 -19.76 26.50
C PRO A 199 -15.54 -18.79 26.59
N GLU A 200 -15.28 -17.49 26.69
CA GLU A 200 -16.27 -16.44 26.74
C GLU A 200 -17.02 -16.25 25.41
N LEU A 201 -16.36 -16.50 24.27
CA LEU A 201 -17.00 -16.51 22.96
C LEU A 201 -17.83 -17.78 22.78
N ALA A 202 -17.27 -18.94 23.11
CA ALA A 202 -17.99 -20.21 23.06
C ALA A 202 -19.25 -20.21 23.94
N ALA A 203 -19.21 -19.53 25.10
CA ALA A 203 -20.35 -19.38 26.00
C ALA A 203 -21.53 -18.61 25.37
N THR A 204 -21.28 -17.75 24.37
CA THR A 204 -22.35 -17.06 23.62
C THR A 204 -23.15 -17.99 22.73
N ARG A 205 -22.57 -19.15 22.34
CA ARG A 205 -23.12 -20.11 21.35
C ARG A 205 -23.39 -19.48 19.98
N ARG A 206 -22.71 -18.38 19.66
CA ARG A 206 -22.75 -17.70 18.37
C ARG A 206 -21.43 -17.91 17.64
N ASP A 207 -21.49 -18.02 16.33
CA ASP A 207 -20.30 -17.98 15.48
C ASP A 207 -20.10 -16.55 14.99
N ALA A 208 -19.43 -15.73 15.80
CA ALA A 208 -19.22 -14.32 15.49
C ALA A 208 -18.38 -14.11 14.21
N PHE A 209 -17.55 -15.09 13.82
CA PHE A 209 -16.79 -15.01 12.58
C PHE A 209 -17.68 -15.23 11.36
N ALA A 210 -18.62 -16.18 11.42
CA ALA A 210 -19.66 -16.33 10.39
C ALA A 210 -20.50 -15.06 10.24
N GLU A 211 -20.89 -14.44 11.36
CA GLU A 211 -21.62 -13.16 11.35
C GLU A 211 -20.80 -12.03 10.70
N LEU A 212 -19.49 -11.95 10.96
CA LEU A 212 -18.62 -10.97 10.31
C LEU A 212 -18.61 -11.14 8.80
N ILE A 213 -18.50 -12.39 8.33
CA ILE A 213 -18.50 -12.69 6.89
C ILE A 213 -19.82 -12.26 6.26
N GLU A 214 -20.95 -12.65 6.86
CA GLU A 214 -22.29 -12.30 6.35
C GLU A 214 -22.49 -10.78 6.28
N GLU A 215 -22.21 -10.06 7.38
CA GLU A 215 -22.37 -8.60 7.43
C GLU A 215 -21.41 -7.89 6.46
N ALA A 216 -20.17 -8.34 6.35
CA ALA A 216 -19.19 -7.77 5.43
C ALA A 216 -19.59 -7.98 3.97
N HIS A 217 -20.05 -9.19 3.61
CA HIS A 217 -20.50 -9.51 2.25
C HIS A 217 -21.73 -8.69 1.83
N ASN A 218 -22.67 -8.46 2.75
CA ASN A 218 -23.81 -7.56 2.52
C ASN A 218 -23.38 -6.13 2.14
N GLU A 219 -22.23 -5.70 2.64
CA GLU A 219 -21.61 -4.40 2.33
C GLU A 219 -20.54 -4.45 1.23
N SER A 220 -20.38 -5.60 0.55
CA SER A 220 -19.35 -5.86 -0.46
C SER A 220 -17.91 -5.65 0.04
N ILE A 221 -17.65 -6.04 1.28
CA ILE A 221 -16.33 -6.04 1.91
C ILE A 221 -15.83 -7.47 1.98
N ALA A 222 -14.63 -7.71 1.46
CA ALA A 222 -14.02 -9.03 1.49
C ALA A 222 -13.48 -9.36 2.89
N VAL A 223 -13.54 -10.62 3.32
CA VAL A 223 -13.02 -11.08 4.62
C VAL A 223 -11.91 -12.11 4.42
N PHE A 224 -10.76 -11.80 4.99
CA PHE A 224 -9.59 -12.67 5.02
C PHE A 224 -9.26 -12.99 6.48
N PRO A 225 -9.37 -14.24 6.95
CA PRO A 225 -8.76 -14.63 8.21
C PRO A 225 -7.25 -14.38 8.17
N TRP A 226 -6.78 -13.56 9.10
CA TRP A 226 -5.38 -13.30 9.39
C TRP A 226 -4.89 -14.33 10.41
N ILE A 227 -4.11 -15.28 9.88
CA ILE A 227 -3.58 -16.44 10.58
C ILE A 227 -2.11 -16.19 10.93
N LYS A 228 -1.79 -16.17 12.22
CA LYS A 228 -0.40 -16.15 12.72
C LYS A 228 0.18 -17.56 12.67
N LEU A 229 0.71 -17.98 11.52
CA LEU A 229 0.93 -19.39 11.17
C LEU A 229 1.78 -20.17 12.19
N LEU A 230 2.91 -19.60 12.66
CA LEU A 230 3.81 -20.29 13.59
C LEU A 230 3.80 -19.72 15.01
N PHE A 231 3.00 -18.68 15.24
CA PHE A 231 2.79 -18.13 16.56
C PHE A 231 1.85 -19.03 17.37
N ALA A 232 2.15 -19.23 18.65
CA ALA A 232 1.23 -19.89 19.58
C ALA A 232 0.65 -18.89 20.59
N THR A 233 1.51 -18.19 21.35
CA THR A 233 1.07 -17.25 22.41
C THR A 233 2.09 -16.12 22.63
N ALA A 234 1.64 -15.04 23.27
CA ALA A 234 2.43 -13.87 23.66
C ALA A 234 2.22 -13.40 25.12
N ASN A 235 1.35 -14.05 25.89
CA ASN A 235 1.03 -13.65 27.27
C ASN A 235 1.94 -14.27 28.33
N GLY A 236 3.00 -15.00 27.93
CA GLY A 236 3.89 -15.72 28.84
C GLY A 236 3.37 -17.08 29.30
N GLU A 237 2.25 -17.56 28.78
CA GLU A 237 1.73 -18.91 29.02
C GLU A 237 1.91 -19.79 27.78
N LEU A 238 1.82 -21.12 27.92
CA LEU A 238 1.89 -22.05 26.77
C LEU A 238 0.61 -22.03 25.91
N GLY A 239 -0.51 -21.56 26.46
CA GLY A 239 -1.81 -21.58 25.78
C GLY A 239 -2.40 -22.99 25.64
N PRO A 240 -3.59 -23.13 25.06
CA PRO A 240 -4.37 -24.38 25.08
C PRO A 240 -3.68 -25.53 24.34
N VAL A 241 -3.01 -25.25 23.22
CA VAL A 241 -2.43 -26.27 22.34
C VAL A 241 -1.08 -26.77 22.86
N ILE A 242 -0.11 -25.88 23.10
CA ILE A 242 1.23 -26.26 23.56
C ILE A 242 1.20 -26.83 24.98
N SER A 243 0.24 -26.44 25.84
CA SER A 243 0.08 -27.07 27.15
C SER A 243 -0.23 -28.58 27.07
N LYS A 244 -0.93 -29.01 26.01
CA LYS A 244 -1.26 -30.42 25.74
C LYS A 244 -0.15 -31.15 24.98
N HIS A 245 0.61 -30.41 24.16
CA HIS A 245 1.68 -30.91 23.32
C HIS A 245 2.96 -30.05 23.48
N PRO A 246 3.64 -30.12 24.63
CA PRO A 246 4.80 -29.25 24.89
C PRO A 246 5.99 -29.52 23.94
N ASP A 247 6.07 -30.73 23.39
CA ASP A 247 7.04 -31.16 22.38
C ASP A 247 6.81 -30.53 20.99
N TRP A 248 5.63 -29.96 20.75
CA TRP A 248 5.32 -29.22 19.53
C TRP A 248 5.93 -27.80 19.50
N ALA A 249 6.49 -27.32 20.61
CA ALA A 249 7.06 -25.99 20.69
C ALA A 249 8.43 -25.89 20.00
N ALA A 250 8.71 -24.76 19.36
CA ALA A 250 10.06 -24.39 18.98
C ALA A 250 10.88 -24.05 20.23
N VAL A 251 12.14 -24.49 20.27
CA VAL A 251 13.00 -24.36 21.46
C VAL A 251 14.22 -23.50 21.14
N GLN A 252 14.57 -22.60 22.06
CA GLN A 252 15.81 -21.80 21.99
C GLN A 252 17.05 -22.66 22.19
N GLN A 253 18.20 -22.17 21.76
CA GLN A 253 19.50 -22.83 21.97
C GLN A 253 19.79 -23.16 23.45
N ASN A 254 19.25 -22.40 24.39
CA ASN A 254 19.38 -22.65 25.83
C ASN A 254 18.35 -23.65 26.41
N GLY A 255 17.52 -24.27 25.57
CA GLY A 255 16.51 -25.26 25.96
C GLY A 255 15.16 -24.69 26.40
N LYS A 256 14.96 -23.37 26.39
CA LYS A 256 13.68 -22.76 26.79
C LYS A 256 12.71 -22.60 25.63
N ILE A 257 11.42 -22.85 25.89
CA ILE A 257 10.31 -22.64 24.93
C ILE A 257 9.99 -21.15 24.76
N GLN A 258 9.85 -20.42 25.85
CA GLN A 258 9.48 -19.00 25.84
C GLN A 258 10.63 -18.11 25.39
N THR A 259 10.41 -17.30 24.35
CA THR A 259 11.43 -16.41 23.78
C THR A 259 11.86 -15.32 24.76
N VAL A 260 13.11 -14.89 24.70
CA VAL A 260 13.59 -13.71 25.45
C VAL A 260 13.62 -12.47 24.53
N PRO A 261 13.21 -11.27 24.98
CA PRO A 261 12.63 -10.92 26.29
C PRO A 261 11.10 -11.01 26.36
N TYR A 262 10.41 -11.35 25.26
CA TYR A 262 8.97 -11.14 25.12
C TYR A 262 8.10 -12.30 25.64
N ASN A 263 8.69 -13.43 26.04
CA ASN A 263 8.01 -14.65 26.49
C ASN A 263 7.00 -15.24 25.50
N PHE A 264 7.21 -15.05 24.20
CA PHE A 264 6.35 -15.65 23.16
C PHE A 264 6.62 -17.14 23.04
N VAL A 265 5.59 -17.89 22.66
CA VAL A 265 5.65 -19.32 22.35
C VAL A 265 5.33 -19.52 20.88
N TRP A 266 6.05 -20.44 20.25
CA TRP A 266 5.95 -20.69 18.81
C TRP A 266 5.86 -22.18 18.54
N PHE A 267 5.13 -22.52 17.50
CA PHE A 267 5.07 -23.87 16.97
C PHE A 267 6.37 -24.24 16.26
N ASN A 268 6.79 -25.50 16.39
CA ASN A 268 7.93 -26.05 15.67
C ASN A 268 7.52 -26.47 14.24
N PRO A 269 7.94 -25.75 13.19
CA PRO A 269 7.55 -26.06 11.82
C PRO A 269 8.18 -27.35 11.25
N ALA A 270 9.19 -27.92 11.92
CA ALA A 270 9.80 -29.20 11.54
C ALA A 270 9.03 -30.42 12.11
N HIS A 271 8.18 -30.20 13.12
CA HIS A 271 7.42 -31.28 13.77
C HIS A 271 6.27 -31.75 12.86
N PRO A 272 6.21 -33.03 12.45
CA PRO A 272 5.19 -33.51 11.50
C PRO A 272 3.75 -33.22 11.95
N GLU A 273 3.41 -33.50 13.20
CA GLU A 273 2.05 -33.29 13.72
C GLU A 273 1.67 -31.80 13.79
N VAL A 274 2.63 -30.90 14.02
CA VAL A 274 2.39 -29.45 13.97
C VAL A 274 2.04 -29.03 12.56
N ARG A 275 2.76 -29.56 11.57
CA ARG A 275 2.48 -29.28 10.15
C ARG A 275 1.09 -29.76 9.77
N ASP A 276 0.67 -30.92 10.27
CA ASP A 276 -0.68 -31.46 10.05
C ASP A 276 -1.75 -30.59 10.73
N PHE A 277 -1.53 -30.22 11.99
CA PHE A 277 -2.41 -29.36 12.77
C PHE A 277 -2.65 -27.99 12.11
N LEU A 278 -1.57 -27.27 11.77
CA LEU A 278 -1.64 -25.95 11.14
C LEU A 278 -2.30 -26.00 9.76
N THR A 279 -1.96 -27.02 8.98
CA THR A 279 -2.58 -27.21 7.65
C THR A 279 -4.07 -27.51 7.78
N SER A 280 -4.46 -28.33 8.76
CA SER A 280 -5.85 -28.73 8.96
C SER A 280 -6.73 -27.59 9.48
N GLN A 281 -6.20 -26.70 10.31
CA GLN A 281 -6.90 -25.47 10.70
C GLN A 281 -7.25 -24.59 9.50
N ILE A 282 -6.30 -24.39 8.58
CA ILE A 282 -6.51 -23.53 7.41
C ILE A 282 -7.49 -24.18 6.43
N LYS A 283 -7.39 -25.51 6.29
CA LYS A 283 -8.33 -26.30 5.50
C LYS A 283 -9.75 -26.18 6.07
N ASP A 284 -9.91 -26.36 7.38
CA ASP A 284 -11.19 -26.23 8.09
C ASP A 284 -11.82 -24.83 7.91
N LEU A 285 -11.02 -23.76 7.97
CA LEU A 285 -11.47 -22.40 7.64
C LEU A 285 -11.99 -22.28 6.20
N ALA A 286 -11.23 -22.80 5.23
CA ALA A 286 -11.59 -22.75 3.81
C ALA A 286 -12.79 -23.63 3.46
N GLU A 287 -13.04 -24.71 4.21
CA GLU A 287 -14.18 -25.62 4.03
C GLU A 287 -15.46 -25.07 4.65
N ARG A 288 -15.40 -24.51 5.86
CA ARG A 288 -16.59 -24.13 6.63
C ARG A 288 -17.09 -22.72 6.38
N TYR A 289 -16.21 -21.80 5.97
CA TYR A 289 -16.55 -20.38 5.86
C TYR A 289 -16.38 -19.87 4.42
N GLU A 290 -17.28 -18.99 3.98
CA GLU A 290 -17.21 -18.32 2.67
C GLU A 290 -16.16 -17.18 2.63
N ILE A 291 -14.96 -17.42 3.15
CA ILE A 291 -13.84 -16.46 3.10
C ILE A 291 -13.39 -16.11 1.67
N ASP A 292 -12.98 -14.86 1.47
CA ASP A 292 -12.55 -14.33 0.17
C ASP A 292 -11.06 -14.58 -0.13
N GLY A 293 -10.30 -15.01 0.89
CA GLY A 293 -8.87 -15.26 0.82
C GLY A 293 -8.32 -15.58 2.20
N ILE A 294 -7.02 -15.82 2.31
CA ILE A 294 -6.33 -15.98 3.60
C ILE A 294 -5.17 -15.01 3.70
N GLN A 295 -4.96 -14.46 4.90
CA GLN A 295 -3.78 -13.68 5.22
C GLN A 295 -2.87 -14.50 6.14
N LEU A 296 -1.67 -14.82 5.67
CA LEU A 296 -0.65 -15.54 6.43
C LEU A 296 0.39 -14.55 6.97
N ASP A 297 0.52 -14.53 8.28
CA ASP A 297 1.51 -13.77 9.02
C ASP A 297 2.31 -14.71 9.93
N TYR A 298 3.39 -14.22 10.54
CA TYR A 298 4.27 -15.03 11.39
C TYR A 298 4.79 -16.29 10.67
N VAL A 299 4.93 -16.24 9.34
CA VAL A 299 5.52 -17.31 8.51
C VAL A 299 7.05 -17.23 8.64
N ARG A 300 7.57 -17.48 9.84
CA ARG A 300 8.97 -17.27 10.23
C ARG A 300 9.29 -17.98 11.55
N TYR A 301 10.58 -18.06 11.87
CA TYR A 301 11.03 -18.35 13.24
C TYR A 301 10.96 -17.11 14.14
N PRO A 302 11.09 -17.30 15.47
CA PRO A 302 11.07 -16.19 16.40
C PRO A 302 12.24 -15.21 16.20
N ASN A 303 12.05 -13.98 16.67
CA ASN A 303 13.05 -12.91 16.58
C ASN A 303 14.25 -13.16 17.51
N ASN A 304 15.47 -12.99 17.00
CA ASN A 304 16.71 -12.95 17.79
C ASN A 304 17.49 -11.61 17.73
N TYR A 305 16.87 -10.50 17.28
CA TYR A 305 17.58 -9.21 17.13
C TYR A 305 18.16 -8.63 18.42
N GLY A 306 17.58 -8.96 19.58
CA GLY A 306 18.02 -8.44 20.89
C GLY A 306 18.78 -9.44 21.76
N THR A 307 19.15 -10.60 21.22
CA THR A 307 19.75 -11.68 22.01
C THR A 307 20.68 -12.55 21.17
N ASP A 308 21.74 -13.10 21.76
CA ASP A 308 22.62 -14.06 21.08
C ASP A 308 21.98 -15.46 20.93
N LEU A 309 20.76 -15.65 21.45
CA LEU A 309 20.01 -16.90 21.33
C LEU A 309 19.38 -17.07 19.96
N ASP A 310 19.54 -18.25 19.38
CA ASP A 310 18.86 -18.67 18.16
C ASP A 310 17.81 -19.76 18.45
N TYR A 311 16.94 -20.06 17.47
CA TYR A 311 15.74 -20.87 17.64
C TYR A 311 15.73 -22.14 16.80
N SER A 312 14.85 -23.07 17.21
CA SER A 312 14.63 -24.39 16.61
C SER A 312 15.76 -25.38 16.87
N TYR A 313 16.25 -25.36 18.11
CA TYR A 313 17.21 -26.31 18.67
C TYR A 313 16.51 -27.48 19.39
N ASP A 314 15.22 -27.68 19.10
CA ASP A 314 14.45 -28.83 19.56
C ASP A 314 14.99 -30.13 18.94
N PRO A 315 14.78 -31.30 19.60
CA PRO A 315 15.35 -32.56 19.12
C PRO A 315 14.94 -32.96 17.70
N VAL A 316 13.71 -32.63 17.29
CA VAL A 316 13.17 -33.02 15.97
C VAL A 316 13.91 -32.27 14.86
N THR A 317 14.03 -30.94 14.99
CA THR A 317 14.73 -30.10 14.01
C THR A 317 16.22 -30.46 13.91
N ILE A 318 16.88 -30.65 15.06
CA ILE A 318 18.31 -30.98 15.13
C ILE A 318 18.60 -32.32 14.46
N GLU A 319 17.78 -33.34 14.72
CA GLU A 319 17.99 -34.66 14.15
C GLU A 319 17.75 -34.68 12.64
N GLN A 320 16.71 -34.00 12.15
CA GLN A 320 16.49 -33.83 10.71
C GLN A 320 17.68 -33.13 10.03
N PHE A 321 18.24 -32.09 10.65
CA PHE A 321 19.41 -31.40 10.10
C PHE A 321 20.65 -32.30 10.05
N LYS A 322 20.95 -33.00 11.15
CA LYS A 322 22.09 -33.93 11.24
C LYS A 322 22.03 -35.02 10.18
N GLN A 323 20.83 -35.54 9.89
CA GLN A 323 20.62 -36.56 8.86
C GLN A 323 20.93 -36.05 7.45
N LEU A 324 20.64 -34.78 7.17
CA LEU A 324 20.87 -34.17 5.85
C LEU A 324 22.28 -33.63 5.65
N TYR A 325 22.87 -33.03 6.68
CA TYR A 325 24.13 -32.27 6.58
C TYR A 325 25.32 -32.91 7.30
N GLY A 326 25.09 -33.93 8.14
CA GLY A 326 26.16 -34.72 8.75
C GLY A 326 26.89 -34.09 9.96
N PHE A 327 26.43 -32.93 10.46
CA PHE A 327 26.98 -32.29 11.67
C PHE A 327 25.89 -31.73 12.59
N ASP A 328 26.24 -31.49 13.85
CA ASP A 328 25.32 -30.93 14.85
C ASP A 328 25.37 -29.39 14.85
N PRO A 329 24.27 -28.68 14.54
CA PRO A 329 24.28 -27.23 14.45
C PRO A 329 24.43 -26.57 15.84
N LYS A 330 24.37 -27.32 16.95
CA LYS A 330 24.78 -26.84 18.29
C LYS A 330 26.27 -26.54 18.41
N GLN A 331 27.08 -27.05 17.47
CA GLN A 331 28.52 -26.77 17.41
C GLN A 331 28.81 -25.41 16.76
N LEU A 332 27.83 -24.78 16.11
CA LEU A 332 27.99 -23.47 15.50
C LEU A 332 28.07 -22.39 16.59
N PRO A 333 29.04 -21.46 16.51
CA PRO A 333 29.10 -20.34 17.43
C PRO A 333 27.88 -19.42 17.23
N PRO A 334 27.31 -18.85 18.30
CA PRO A 334 26.24 -17.87 18.14
C PRO A 334 26.76 -16.66 17.37
N ILE A 335 25.95 -16.11 16.49
CA ILE A 335 26.23 -14.80 15.89
C ILE A 335 25.84 -13.75 16.94
N PRO A 336 26.68 -12.75 17.24
CA PRO A 336 26.29 -11.68 18.15
C PRO A 336 25.09 -10.89 17.61
N ALA A 337 24.17 -10.50 18.49
CA ALA A 337 23.01 -9.68 18.14
C ALA A 337 23.41 -8.38 17.41
N GLU A 338 24.48 -7.72 17.88
CA GLU A 338 25.00 -6.48 17.28
C GLU A 338 25.49 -6.73 15.85
N ARG A 339 26.07 -7.90 15.57
CA ARG A 339 26.51 -8.26 14.22
C ARG A 339 25.31 -8.44 13.30
N ARG A 340 24.25 -9.13 13.72
CA ARG A 340 23.02 -9.30 12.90
C ARG A 340 22.29 -7.99 12.64
N ALA A 341 22.31 -7.08 13.62
CA ALA A 341 21.68 -5.76 13.52
C ALA A 341 22.50 -4.76 12.68
N SER A 342 23.76 -5.08 12.34
CA SER A 342 24.61 -4.20 11.55
C SER A 342 24.08 -4.01 10.12
N SER A 343 24.13 -2.77 9.63
CA SER A 343 23.79 -2.42 8.25
C SER A 343 24.73 -3.02 7.21
N THR A 344 25.94 -3.43 7.62
CA THR A 344 26.96 -4.04 6.78
C THR A 344 26.95 -5.56 6.81
N PHE A 345 26.16 -6.19 7.69
CA PHE A 345 26.06 -7.65 7.73
C PHE A 345 25.54 -8.18 6.40
N ARG A 346 26.19 -9.19 5.83
CA ARG A 346 25.63 -9.95 4.72
C ARG A 346 25.46 -11.39 5.16
N PRO A 347 24.33 -12.06 4.87
CA PRO A 347 24.17 -13.48 5.18
C PRO A 347 25.27 -14.35 4.59
N ASP A 348 25.83 -13.95 3.45
CA ASP A 348 26.97 -14.62 2.79
C ASP A 348 28.30 -14.45 3.55
N ASP A 349 28.39 -13.53 4.54
CA ASP A 349 29.55 -13.40 5.43
C ASP A 349 29.66 -14.57 6.43
N LEU A 350 28.59 -15.35 6.58
CA LEU A 350 28.54 -16.45 7.54
C LEU A 350 29.31 -17.67 7.02
N PRO A 351 29.90 -18.49 7.91
CA PRO A 351 30.50 -19.77 7.52
C PRO A 351 29.50 -20.67 6.77
N GLU A 352 29.99 -21.52 5.87
CA GLU A 352 29.18 -22.40 5.02
C GLU A 352 28.23 -23.29 5.84
N GLU A 353 28.68 -23.76 6.99
CA GLU A 353 27.88 -24.56 7.92
C GLU A 353 26.69 -23.76 8.48
N TYR A 354 26.88 -22.47 8.76
CA TYR A 354 25.82 -21.58 9.23
C TYR A 354 24.86 -21.21 8.09
N GLN A 355 25.38 -21.02 6.87
CA GLN A 355 24.54 -20.83 5.68
C GLN A 355 23.66 -22.07 5.44
N SER A 356 24.22 -23.27 5.59
CA SER A 356 23.48 -24.54 5.48
C SER A 356 22.38 -24.66 6.54
N TRP A 357 22.67 -24.29 7.79
CA TRP A 357 21.66 -24.25 8.86
C TRP A 357 20.52 -23.27 8.56
N ASN A 358 20.84 -22.08 8.05
CA ASN A 358 19.83 -21.10 7.66
C ASN A 358 19.01 -21.54 6.44
N ALA A 359 19.65 -22.15 5.44
CA ALA A 359 18.98 -22.66 4.24
C ALA A 359 17.99 -23.79 4.59
N PHE A 360 18.40 -24.74 5.44
CA PHE A 360 17.54 -25.80 5.94
C PHE A 360 16.29 -25.24 6.64
N ARG A 361 16.48 -24.29 7.55
CA ARG A 361 15.38 -23.63 8.27
C ARG A 361 14.44 -22.87 7.33
N GLN A 362 14.98 -22.14 6.35
CA GLN A 362 14.18 -21.46 5.33
C GLN A 362 13.34 -22.44 4.50
N GLU A 363 13.88 -23.61 4.14
CA GLU A 363 13.12 -24.62 3.39
C GLU A 363 12.03 -25.30 4.24
N ILE A 364 12.24 -25.48 5.55
CA ILE A 364 11.17 -25.96 6.44
C ILE A 364 9.97 -25.00 6.41
N ILE A 365 10.21 -23.69 6.51
CA ILE A 365 9.16 -22.66 6.43
C ILE A 365 8.52 -22.67 5.04
N THR A 366 9.34 -22.67 3.99
CA THR A 366 8.87 -22.59 2.60
C THR A 366 8.03 -23.82 2.21
N SER A 367 8.44 -25.01 2.61
CA SER A 367 7.69 -26.25 2.37
C SER A 367 6.39 -26.30 3.17
N LEU A 368 6.35 -25.77 4.41
CA LEU A 368 5.12 -25.64 5.17
C LEU A 368 4.14 -24.68 4.48
N LEU A 369 4.62 -23.49 4.08
CA LEU A 369 3.81 -22.52 3.36
C LEU A 369 3.29 -23.12 2.04
N THR A 370 4.13 -23.84 1.31
CA THR A 370 3.74 -24.54 0.06
C THR A 370 2.61 -25.53 0.33
N ARG A 371 2.74 -26.36 1.38
CA ARG A 371 1.70 -27.31 1.78
C ARG A 371 0.39 -26.60 2.14
N VAL A 372 0.45 -25.59 3.01
CA VAL A 372 -0.72 -24.81 3.45
C VAL A 372 -1.46 -24.20 2.26
N VAL A 373 -0.74 -23.55 1.36
CA VAL A 373 -1.32 -22.92 0.16
C VAL A 373 -1.94 -23.95 -0.77
N ARG A 374 -1.26 -25.08 -0.98
CA ARG A 374 -1.77 -26.17 -1.81
C ARG A 374 -3.07 -26.74 -1.24
N GLU A 375 -3.11 -27.07 0.05
CA GLU A 375 -4.31 -27.65 0.66
C GLU A 375 -5.48 -26.67 0.70
N ALA A 376 -5.22 -25.39 1.00
CA ALA A 376 -6.26 -24.34 0.96
C ALA A 376 -6.87 -24.21 -0.46
N ARG A 377 -6.03 -24.24 -1.49
CA ARG A 377 -6.49 -24.17 -2.90
C ARG A 377 -7.09 -25.48 -3.40
N ALA A 378 -6.76 -26.63 -2.81
CA ALA A 378 -7.39 -27.91 -3.12
C ALA A 378 -8.86 -27.92 -2.65
N VAL A 379 -9.15 -27.27 -1.52
CA VAL A 379 -10.52 -27.05 -1.03
C VAL A 379 -11.23 -25.98 -1.86
N ARG A 380 -10.60 -24.82 -2.04
CA ARG A 380 -11.19 -23.67 -2.75
C ARG A 380 -10.27 -23.24 -3.89
N PRO A 381 -10.45 -23.78 -5.10
CA PRO A 381 -9.64 -23.43 -6.25
C PRO A 381 -9.64 -21.92 -6.50
N GLY A 382 -8.45 -21.34 -6.64
CA GLY A 382 -8.30 -19.91 -6.86
C GLY A 382 -8.36 -19.04 -5.61
N LEU A 383 -8.49 -19.60 -4.40
CA LEU A 383 -8.47 -18.84 -3.15
C LEU A 383 -7.21 -17.94 -3.09
N PRO A 384 -7.37 -16.61 -3.01
CA PRO A 384 -6.28 -15.69 -2.86
C PRO A 384 -5.51 -15.93 -1.56
N VAL A 385 -4.19 -15.95 -1.67
CA VAL A 385 -3.28 -16.03 -0.52
C VAL A 385 -2.52 -14.73 -0.41
N SER A 386 -2.60 -14.10 0.75
CA SER A 386 -1.79 -12.95 1.12
C SER A 386 -0.73 -13.36 2.14
N VAL A 387 0.50 -12.87 2.01
CA VAL A 387 1.59 -13.12 2.97
C VAL A 387 2.23 -11.80 3.40
N ALA A 388 2.53 -11.66 4.69
CA ALA A 388 3.16 -10.47 5.25
C ALA A 388 4.62 -10.72 5.69
N PRO A 389 5.62 -10.53 4.81
CA PRO A 389 7.02 -10.62 5.18
C PRO A 389 7.53 -9.34 5.85
N PHE A 390 8.55 -9.47 6.68
CA PHE A 390 9.33 -8.32 7.16
C PHE A 390 10.17 -7.70 6.05
N VAL A 391 10.32 -6.37 6.11
CA VAL A 391 11.22 -5.58 5.28
C VAL A 391 12.13 -4.74 6.17
N ALA A 392 13.12 -4.04 5.59
CA ALA A 392 14.12 -3.32 6.38
C ALA A 392 13.66 -1.91 6.74
N THR A 393 12.82 -1.82 7.75
CA THR A 393 12.58 -0.52 8.42
C THR A 393 13.78 -0.12 9.29
N TRP A 394 14.63 -1.07 9.68
CA TRP A 394 15.92 -0.86 10.38
C TRP A 394 17.04 -1.74 9.79
N GLY A 395 18.14 -1.14 9.35
CA GLY A 395 19.41 -1.82 9.00
C GLY A 395 19.37 -2.91 7.90
N GLY A 396 20.48 -3.09 7.19
CA GLY A 396 20.77 -4.31 6.41
C GLY A 396 20.03 -4.52 5.07
N GLY A 397 18.88 -3.86 4.88
CA GLY A 397 18.12 -3.90 3.64
C GLY A 397 17.13 -5.08 3.54
N THR A 398 16.11 -4.92 2.69
CA THR A 398 14.95 -5.82 2.59
C THR A 398 15.32 -7.28 2.36
N TYR A 399 16.32 -7.54 1.50
CA TYR A 399 16.78 -8.90 1.19
C TYR A 399 17.44 -9.57 2.41
N GLN A 400 18.24 -8.82 3.18
CA GLN A 400 18.86 -9.35 4.39
C GLN A 400 17.80 -9.70 5.43
N GLN A 401 16.77 -8.86 5.60
CA GLN A 401 15.67 -9.14 6.52
C GLN A 401 14.95 -10.44 6.15
N ALA A 402 14.69 -10.66 4.86
CA ALA A 402 14.11 -11.91 4.37
C ALA A 402 14.89 -13.14 4.90
N LEU A 403 16.22 -13.07 4.87
CA LEU A 403 17.08 -14.16 5.32
C LEU A 403 17.18 -14.28 6.84
N LEU A 404 17.28 -13.15 7.56
CA LEU A 404 17.40 -13.12 9.02
C LEU A 404 16.12 -13.60 9.72
N TRP A 405 14.97 -13.35 9.13
CA TRP A 405 13.68 -13.87 9.61
C TRP A 405 13.36 -15.28 9.09
N HIS A 406 14.26 -15.87 8.28
CA HIS A 406 14.03 -17.11 7.52
C HIS A 406 12.76 -17.06 6.65
N GLN A 407 12.38 -15.85 6.22
CA GLN A 407 11.29 -15.56 5.30
C GLN A 407 11.83 -15.42 3.88
N ASN A 408 12.11 -16.53 3.21
CA ASN A 408 12.57 -16.51 1.83
C ASN A 408 11.43 -16.20 0.85
N TRP A 409 10.80 -15.04 1.03
CA TRP A 409 9.66 -14.58 0.26
C TRP A 409 9.95 -14.37 -1.23
N PRO A 410 11.18 -14.05 -1.69
CA PRO A 410 11.47 -14.07 -3.12
C PRO A 410 11.26 -15.47 -3.73
N VAL A 411 11.70 -16.53 -3.04
CA VAL A 411 11.44 -17.92 -3.47
C VAL A 411 9.95 -18.25 -3.39
N TRP A 412 9.22 -17.70 -2.41
CA TRP A 412 7.76 -17.92 -2.32
C TRP A 412 7.02 -17.33 -3.53
N LEU A 413 7.47 -16.19 -4.04
CA LEU A 413 6.98 -15.58 -5.27
C LEU A 413 7.32 -16.43 -6.50
N GLU A 414 8.54 -16.97 -6.58
CA GLU A 414 8.95 -17.90 -7.64
C GLU A 414 8.10 -19.18 -7.64
N ARG A 415 7.71 -19.67 -6.45
CA ARG A 415 6.81 -20.82 -6.26
C ARG A 415 5.33 -20.47 -6.39
N ARG A 416 4.98 -19.22 -6.74
CA ARG A 416 3.58 -18.74 -6.94
C ARG A 416 2.68 -18.97 -5.73
N LEU A 417 3.25 -18.82 -4.54
CA LEU A 417 2.52 -19.05 -3.29
C LEU A 417 1.54 -17.89 -3.02
N PRO A 418 1.99 -16.64 -2.79
CA PRO A 418 1.06 -15.53 -2.59
C PRO A 418 0.53 -14.96 -3.90
N ASN A 419 -0.74 -14.54 -3.89
CA ASN A 419 -1.33 -13.61 -4.84
C ASN A 419 -1.03 -12.15 -4.43
N LEU A 420 -1.05 -11.90 -3.12
CA LEU A 420 -0.82 -10.61 -2.51
C LEU A 420 0.41 -10.67 -1.59
N LEU A 421 1.35 -9.77 -1.80
CA LEU A 421 2.46 -9.53 -0.88
C LEU A 421 2.14 -8.27 -0.06
N SER A 422 2.10 -8.41 1.25
CA SER A 422 1.78 -7.31 2.17
C SER A 422 2.93 -7.04 3.13
N PRO A 423 4.07 -6.50 2.62
CA PRO A 423 5.28 -6.31 3.42
C PRO A 423 5.06 -5.39 4.63
N LEU A 424 5.72 -5.69 5.75
CA LEU A 424 5.59 -4.95 7.00
C LEU A 424 6.47 -3.69 7.02
N THR A 425 6.00 -2.62 6.37
CA THR A 425 6.70 -1.32 6.24
C THR A 425 6.41 -0.38 7.41
N TYR A 426 6.69 -0.83 8.64
CA TYR A 426 6.42 -0.08 9.86
C TYR A 426 7.46 1.02 10.12
N THR A 427 7.17 2.22 9.62
CA THR A 427 7.96 3.43 9.81
C THR A 427 7.03 4.63 9.94
N ASP A 428 7.51 5.69 10.57
CA ASP A 428 6.93 7.03 10.64
C ASP A 428 7.35 7.92 9.46
N ARG A 429 8.35 7.51 8.66
CA ARG A 429 8.94 8.34 7.59
C ARG A 429 8.60 7.83 6.19
N ALA A 430 7.91 8.67 5.41
CA ALA A 430 7.56 8.40 4.01
C ALA A 430 8.79 8.05 3.13
N ALA A 431 9.93 8.71 3.34
CA ALA A 431 11.16 8.43 2.60
C ALA A 431 11.74 7.02 2.88
N VAL A 432 11.48 6.44 4.06
CA VAL A 432 11.88 5.05 4.35
C VAL A 432 10.96 4.08 3.62
N LEU A 433 9.66 4.36 3.63
CA LEU A 433 8.69 3.58 2.88
C LEU A 433 9.03 3.55 1.39
N ASP A 434 9.33 4.69 0.78
CA ASP A 434 9.70 4.84 -0.64
C ASP A 434 10.93 3.96 -1.01
N ARG A 435 11.98 4.03 -0.18
CA ARG A 435 13.16 3.18 -0.34
C ARG A 435 12.82 1.69 -0.26
N GLU A 436 12.04 1.28 0.75
CA GLU A 436 11.70 -0.13 0.95
C GLU A 436 10.75 -0.65 -0.12
N LEU A 437 9.78 0.14 -0.59
CA LEU A 437 8.92 -0.25 -1.69
C LEU A 437 9.69 -0.42 -2.99
N SER A 438 10.61 0.50 -3.30
CA SER A 438 11.52 0.34 -4.45
C SER A 438 12.23 -1.02 -4.42
N ARG A 439 12.72 -1.42 -3.24
CA ARG A 439 13.42 -2.69 -3.08
C ARG A 439 12.49 -3.91 -3.10
N VAL A 440 11.28 -3.79 -2.55
CA VAL A 440 10.25 -4.83 -2.63
C VAL A 440 9.84 -5.06 -4.08
N GLU A 441 9.59 -4.01 -4.84
CA GLU A 441 9.22 -4.09 -6.26
C GLU A 441 10.32 -4.71 -7.10
N GLU A 442 11.57 -4.29 -6.86
CA GLU A 442 12.74 -4.91 -7.48
C GLU A 442 12.72 -6.41 -7.21
N LEU A 443 12.73 -6.87 -5.95
CA LEU A 443 12.78 -8.30 -5.63
C LEU A 443 11.54 -9.08 -6.10
N ALA A 444 10.35 -8.46 -6.04
CA ALA A 444 9.12 -9.12 -6.44
C ALA A 444 9.04 -9.31 -7.95
N HIS A 445 9.59 -8.37 -8.74
CA HIS A 445 9.55 -8.34 -10.21
C HIS A 445 8.16 -8.70 -10.78
N GLY A 446 7.10 -8.09 -10.25
CA GLY A 446 5.73 -8.28 -10.73
C GLY A 446 5.15 -9.69 -10.50
N ARG A 447 5.70 -10.50 -9.59
CA ARG A 447 5.22 -11.87 -9.32
C ARG A 447 4.06 -11.96 -8.32
N ALA A 448 3.63 -10.84 -7.75
CA ALA A 448 2.44 -10.73 -6.91
C ALA A 448 1.94 -9.28 -6.91
N ILE A 449 0.66 -9.09 -6.56
CA ILE A 449 0.15 -7.77 -6.24
C ILE A 449 0.81 -7.32 -4.93
N ILE A 450 1.22 -6.05 -4.84
CA ILE A 450 1.85 -5.48 -3.66
C ILE A 450 0.85 -4.55 -2.95
N ALA A 451 0.66 -4.77 -1.64
CA ALA A 451 -0.12 -3.90 -0.77
C ALA A 451 0.56 -3.76 0.60
N PRO A 452 1.48 -2.81 0.78
CA PRO A 452 2.29 -2.69 2.00
C PRO A 452 1.44 -2.44 3.25
N SER A 453 1.97 -2.91 4.39
CA SER A 453 1.38 -2.68 5.71
C SER A 453 1.94 -1.40 6.32
N LEU A 454 1.09 -0.37 6.37
CA LEU A 454 1.38 0.94 6.93
C LEU A 454 1.01 0.92 8.41
N SER A 455 2.00 1.12 9.30
CA SER A 455 1.73 1.24 10.73
C SER A 455 1.12 2.60 11.03
N VAL A 456 -0.19 2.63 11.30
CA VAL A 456 -0.91 3.83 11.74
C VAL A 456 -0.33 4.39 13.02
N SER A 457 0.07 3.52 13.96
CA SER A 457 0.70 3.96 15.20
C SER A 457 1.99 4.73 14.93
N ALA A 458 2.86 4.22 14.05
CA ALA A 458 4.10 4.90 13.70
C ALA A 458 3.85 6.15 12.84
N ALA A 459 2.94 6.07 11.87
CA ALA A 459 2.56 7.21 11.03
C ALA A 459 2.02 8.38 11.86
N ASN A 460 1.28 8.07 12.93
CA ASN A 460 0.73 9.03 13.88
C ASN A 460 1.80 9.75 14.73
N ASP A 461 3.03 9.24 14.76
CA ASP A 461 4.19 9.86 15.42
C ASP A 461 5.00 10.77 14.45
N SER A 462 4.56 10.89 13.19
CA SER A 462 5.16 11.82 12.24
C SER A 462 5.03 13.29 12.69
N GLU A 463 5.84 14.18 12.10
CA GLU A 463 5.81 15.62 12.39
C GLU A 463 4.42 16.25 12.14
N TRP A 464 3.60 15.65 11.28
CA TRP A 464 2.26 16.10 10.95
C TRP A 464 1.15 15.20 11.52
N GLY A 465 1.46 14.35 12.50
CA GLY A 465 0.50 13.45 13.14
C GLY A 465 -0.17 12.52 12.13
N SER A 466 -1.51 12.51 12.11
CA SER A 466 -2.30 11.63 11.23
C SER A 466 -2.12 11.88 9.74
N LEU A 467 -1.57 13.04 9.34
CA LEU A 467 -1.19 13.31 7.96
C LEU A 467 -0.05 12.41 7.47
N GLY A 468 0.80 11.91 8.38
CA GLY A 468 1.87 10.96 8.04
C GLY A 468 1.34 9.71 7.34
N LEU A 469 0.12 9.27 7.67
CA LEU A 469 -0.53 8.15 6.97
C LEU A 469 -0.86 8.52 5.52
N LEU A 470 -1.32 9.75 5.25
CA LEU A 470 -1.63 10.21 3.90
C LEU A 470 -0.35 10.38 3.05
N GLN A 471 0.75 10.86 3.65
CA GLN A 471 2.06 10.91 3.00
C GLN A 471 2.54 9.51 2.61
N GLN A 472 2.33 8.52 3.48
CA GLN A 472 2.64 7.13 3.15
C GLN A 472 1.76 6.59 2.02
N ILE A 473 0.44 6.86 2.06
CA ILE A 473 -0.46 6.48 0.96
C ILE A 473 -0.01 7.10 -0.37
N ARG A 474 0.39 8.37 -0.38
CA ARG A 474 0.93 9.03 -1.57
C ARG A 474 2.13 8.29 -2.14
N VAL A 475 3.07 7.87 -1.29
CA VAL A 475 4.22 7.05 -1.71
C VAL A 475 3.76 5.75 -2.35
N VAL A 476 2.84 5.01 -1.71
CA VAL A 476 2.27 3.76 -2.28
C VAL A 476 1.65 3.99 -3.65
N GLN A 477 0.90 5.09 -3.83
CA GLN A 477 0.26 5.42 -5.10
C GLN A 477 1.27 5.73 -6.21
N ARG A 478 2.35 6.49 -5.92
CA ARG A 478 3.42 6.82 -6.88
C ARG A 478 4.19 5.60 -7.38
N HIS A 479 4.32 4.60 -6.52
CA HIS A 479 4.90 3.30 -6.85
C HIS A 479 4.01 2.46 -7.79
N GLY A 480 2.72 2.77 -7.88
CA GLY A 480 1.76 1.97 -8.65
C GLY A 480 1.33 0.69 -7.95
N ALA A 481 1.63 0.54 -6.66
CA ALA A 481 1.11 -0.54 -5.84
C ALA A 481 -0.43 -0.49 -5.79
N ALA A 482 -1.07 -1.66 -5.85
CA ALA A 482 -2.50 -1.78 -6.10
C ALA A 482 -3.36 -1.72 -4.82
N GLY A 483 -2.80 -1.21 -3.72
CA GLY A 483 -3.49 -1.05 -2.45
C GLY A 483 -2.53 -1.02 -1.26
N TYR A 484 -3.08 -1.07 -0.04
CA TYR A 484 -2.32 -1.03 1.21
C TYR A 484 -3.15 -1.55 2.39
N ARG A 485 -2.44 -1.91 3.46
CA ARG A 485 -2.99 -2.31 4.75
C ARG A 485 -2.76 -1.22 5.78
N VAL A 486 -3.85 -0.74 6.39
CA VAL A 486 -3.83 0.34 7.39
C VAL A 486 -3.74 -0.30 8.78
N PHE A 487 -2.54 -0.71 9.19
CA PHE A 487 -2.30 -1.51 10.40
C PHE A 487 -2.19 -0.62 11.65
N ALA A 488 -3.10 -0.68 12.62
CA ALA A 488 -4.28 -1.54 12.72
C ALA A 488 -5.47 -0.81 13.35
N PHE A 489 -6.65 -1.43 13.31
CA PHE A 489 -7.90 -0.93 13.88
C PHE A 489 -7.77 -0.22 15.24
N PRO A 490 -7.13 -0.78 16.28
CA PRO A 490 -7.08 -0.16 17.60
C PRO A 490 -6.23 1.13 17.66
N HIS A 491 -5.43 1.41 16.63
CA HIS A 491 -4.55 2.58 16.55
C HIS A 491 -5.13 3.71 15.70
N LEU A 492 -6.28 3.50 15.04
CA LEU A 492 -6.94 4.53 14.25
C LEU A 492 -7.61 5.57 15.16
N ARG A 493 -7.09 6.79 15.12
CA ARG A 493 -7.65 7.98 15.77
C ARG A 493 -8.81 8.54 14.93
N ALA A 494 -9.64 9.40 15.53
CA ALA A 494 -10.82 9.98 14.88
C ALA A 494 -10.48 10.77 13.60
N ASP A 495 -9.35 11.47 13.60
CA ASP A 495 -8.80 12.18 12.46
C ASP A 495 -8.27 11.23 11.37
N ASN A 496 -7.68 10.07 11.71
CA ASN A 496 -7.36 9.04 10.70
C ASN A 496 -8.63 8.59 9.96
N TRP A 497 -9.70 8.24 10.69
CA TRP A 497 -10.99 7.83 10.12
C TRP A 497 -11.58 8.93 9.21
N TYR A 498 -11.53 10.18 9.66
CA TYR A 498 -12.03 11.32 8.90
C TYR A 498 -11.22 11.57 7.62
N SER A 499 -9.88 11.62 7.72
CA SER A 499 -8.98 11.91 6.61
C SER A 499 -8.99 10.82 5.55
N LEU A 500 -9.04 9.54 5.93
CA LEU A 500 -9.21 8.44 4.96
C LEU A 500 -10.51 8.62 4.18
N ARG A 501 -11.65 8.75 4.89
CA ARG A 501 -12.99 8.88 4.30
C ARG A 501 -13.13 10.10 3.39
N THR A 502 -12.50 11.21 3.72
CA THR A 502 -12.66 12.47 2.97
C THR A 502 -11.57 12.68 1.91
N GLY A 503 -10.45 11.95 2.01
CA GLY A 503 -9.34 11.99 1.06
C GLY A 503 -9.28 10.72 0.20
N PRO A 504 -8.28 9.85 0.41
CA PRO A 504 -7.97 8.76 -0.52
C PRO A 504 -9.08 7.71 -0.60
N PHE A 505 -9.96 7.58 0.39
CA PHE A 505 -11.08 6.63 0.37
C PHE A 505 -12.43 7.26 0.03
N ARG A 506 -12.45 8.53 -0.38
CA ARG A 506 -13.69 9.29 -0.67
C ARG A 506 -14.58 8.64 -1.72
N ARG A 507 -13.99 7.90 -2.67
CA ARG A 507 -14.73 7.10 -3.65
C ARG A 507 -14.53 5.61 -3.38
N PRO A 508 -15.54 4.76 -3.63
CA PRO A 508 -15.35 3.31 -3.66
C PRO A 508 -14.25 2.90 -4.64
N ALA A 509 -13.52 1.85 -4.31
CA ALA A 509 -12.49 1.27 -5.17
C ALA A 509 -12.70 -0.24 -5.36
N LEU A 510 -12.38 -0.72 -6.56
CA LEU A 510 -12.33 -2.14 -6.90
C LEU A 510 -11.14 -2.81 -6.20
N ASN A 511 -11.35 -4.04 -5.75
CA ASN A 511 -10.29 -4.86 -5.18
C ASN A 511 -9.59 -5.67 -6.29
N PRO A 512 -8.35 -5.29 -6.70
CA PRO A 512 -7.65 -5.93 -7.81
C PRO A 512 -7.21 -7.36 -7.51
N VAL A 513 -7.19 -7.80 -6.24
CA VAL A 513 -6.85 -9.18 -5.86
C VAL A 513 -7.98 -10.14 -6.21
N LEU A 514 -9.23 -9.69 -6.09
CA LEU A 514 -10.41 -10.48 -6.39
C LEU A 514 -10.88 -10.31 -7.84
N GLN A 515 -10.69 -9.12 -8.42
CA GLN A 515 -11.24 -8.73 -9.71
C GLN A 515 -10.18 -8.08 -10.62
N PRO A 516 -9.07 -8.79 -10.94
CA PRO A 516 -7.95 -8.17 -11.64
C PRO A 516 -8.26 -7.72 -13.08
N ALA A 517 -9.10 -8.47 -13.81
CA ALA A 517 -9.47 -8.12 -15.18
C ALA A 517 -10.34 -6.85 -15.23
N GLU A 518 -11.30 -6.72 -14.32
CA GLU A 518 -12.15 -5.54 -14.20
C GLU A 518 -11.35 -4.33 -13.71
N ALA A 519 -10.41 -4.54 -12.79
CA ALA A 519 -9.48 -3.51 -12.35
C ALA A 519 -8.67 -2.94 -13.53
N VAL A 520 -8.08 -3.79 -14.37
CA VAL A 520 -7.38 -3.35 -15.58
C VAL A 520 -8.30 -2.62 -16.55
N ALA A 521 -9.50 -3.16 -16.81
CA ALA A 521 -10.45 -2.51 -17.71
C ALA A 521 -10.80 -1.09 -17.24
N THR A 522 -11.02 -0.93 -15.93
CA THR A 522 -11.26 0.37 -15.28
C THR A 522 -10.10 1.33 -15.48
N LEU A 523 -8.85 0.87 -15.25
CA LEU A 523 -7.66 1.71 -15.43
C LEU A 523 -7.42 2.12 -16.88
N LEU A 524 -7.67 1.22 -17.84
CA LEU A 524 -7.59 1.54 -19.25
C LEU A 524 -8.67 2.55 -19.69
N GLU A 525 -9.86 2.49 -19.11
CA GLU A 525 -10.92 3.48 -19.34
C GLU A 525 -10.54 4.85 -18.77
N GLU A 526 -10.02 4.90 -17.55
CA GLU A 526 -9.50 6.14 -16.94
C GLU A 526 -8.37 6.75 -17.75
N PHE A 527 -7.41 5.93 -18.17
CA PHE A 527 -6.31 6.34 -19.03
C PHE A 527 -6.80 6.88 -20.37
N THR A 528 -7.78 6.21 -20.99
CA THR A 528 -8.39 6.66 -22.24
C THR A 528 -9.10 8.00 -22.08
N THR A 529 -9.86 8.16 -20.99
CA THR A 529 -10.57 9.40 -20.65
C THR A 529 -9.60 10.55 -20.47
N LEU A 530 -8.51 10.33 -19.72
CA LEU A 530 -7.44 11.30 -19.53
C LEU A 530 -6.86 11.78 -20.88
N LEU A 531 -6.54 10.85 -21.79
CA LEU A 531 -6.01 11.20 -23.12
C LEU A 531 -7.02 11.92 -24.02
N GLN A 532 -8.32 11.64 -23.86
CA GLN A 532 -9.37 12.34 -24.61
C GLN A 532 -9.50 13.79 -24.16
N GLU A 533 -9.51 14.00 -22.85
CA GLU A 533 -9.68 15.33 -22.25
C GLU A 533 -8.48 16.24 -22.46
N ILE A 534 -7.26 15.70 -22.36
CA ILE A 534 -6.04 16.44 -22.69
C ILE A 534 -6.07 16.98 -24.13
N GLU A 535 -6.57 16.18 -25.08
CA GLU A 535 -6.66 16.62 -26.47
C GLU A 535 -7.79 17.62 -26.72
N ARG A 536 -8.95 17.42 -26.08
CA ARG A 536 -10.08 18.36 -26.20
C ARG A 536 -9.65 19.76 -25.77
N ALA A 537 -9.07 19.88 -24.59
CA ALA A 537 -8.60 21.17 -24.08
C ALA A 537 -7.56 21.82 -24.97
N ARG A 538 -6.68 21.04 -25.61
CA ARG A 538 -5.74 21.55 -26.61
C ARG A 538 -6.44 22.11 -27.85
N GLY A 539 -7.44 21.39 -28.37
CA GLY A 539 -8.22 21.83 -29.53
C GLY A 539 -8.89 23.18 -29.26
N GLU A 540 -9.48 23.32 -28.08
CA GLU A 540 -10.14 24.56 -27.64
C GLU A 540 -9.14 25.70 -27.43
N MET A 541 -7.97 25.45 -26.82
CA MET A 541 -6.90 26.46 -26.69
C MET A 541 -6.36 26.92 -28.05
N SER A 542 -6.22 26.00 -29.01
CA SER A 542 -5.77 26.34 -30.37
C SER A 542 -6.81 27.17 -31.12
N GLN A 543 -8.10 26.91 -30.92
CA GLN A 543 -9.18 27.71 -31.48
C GLN A 543 -9.21 29.11 -30.87
N ALA A 544 -9.13 29.21 -29.53
CA ALA A 544 -9.10 30.51 -28.84
C ALA A 544 -7.88 31.36 -29.26
N ALA A 545 -6.72 30.74 -29.46
CA ALA A 545 -5.54 31.44 -29.96
C ALA A 545 -5.73 31.94 -31.41
N ALA A 546 -6.39 31.16 -32.27
CA ALA A 546 -6.69 31.57 -33.65
C ALA A 546 -7.73 32.71 -33.70
N GLU A 547 -8.76 32.65 -32.84
CA GLU A 547 -9.78 33.70 -32.71
C GLU A 547 -9.17 35.02 -32.19
N MET A 548 -8.21 34.96 -31.25
CA MET A 548 -7.49 36.14 -30.77
C MET A 548 -6.63 36.80 -31.86
N ASP A 549 -5.94 36.00 -32.68
CA ASP A 549 -5.11 36.47 -33.80
C ASP A 549 -5.97 37.08 -34.93
N GLU A 550 -7.21 36.58 -35.12
CA GLU A 550 -8.19 37.18 -36.03
C GLU A 550 -8.77 38.50 -35.49
N THR A 551 -8.98 38.64 -34.17
CA THR A 551 -9.48 39.89 -33.57
C THR A 551 -8.43 41.01 -33.48
N ASP A 552 -7.14 40.68 -33.32
CA ASP A 552 -6.04 41.66 -33.40
C ASP A 552 -5.77 42.12 -34.84
N GLY A 553 -6.33 41.42 -35.84
CA GLY A 553 -6.31 41.81 -37.25
C GLY A 553 -7.21 43.00 -37.61
N GLU A 554 -8.09 43.45 -36.70
CA GLU A 554 -9.08 44.50 -36.99
C GLU A 554 -8.94 45.80 -36.17
N THR A 555 -7.90 45.96 -35.33
CA THR A 555 -7.62 47.23 -34.63
C THR A 555 -6.20 47.78 -34.83
N ASP A 556 -6.20 48.91 -35.52
CA ASP A 556 -5.30 50.08 -35.46
C ASP A 556 -3.85 50.00 -35.98
N LYS A 557 -3.64 50.76 -37.07
CA LYS A 557 -2.34 51.07 -37.68
C LYS A 557 -1.67 52.22 -36.92
N THR A 558 -1.23 51.99 -35.68
CA THR A 558 -0.26 52.88 -35.02
C THR A 558 0.86 52.04 -34.41
N GLY A 559 2.08 52.28 -34.89
CA GLY A 559 3.26 51.48 -34.58
C GLY A 559 3.57 51.38 -33.09
N GLY A 560 3.45 50.18 -32.57
CA GLY A 560 4.12 49.65 -31.39
C GLY A 560 4.54 48.22 -31.71
N GLU A 561 5.74 47.82 -31.30
CA GLU A 561 6.22 46.45 -31.47
C GLU A 561 5.20 45.44 -30.91
N PRO A 562 4.88 44.36 -31.64
CA PRO A 562 3.95 43.36 -31.13
C PRO A 562 4.59 42.70 -29.90
N ALA A 563 3.86 42.67 -28.79
CA ALA A 563 4.19 41.87 -27.63
C ALA A 563 4.11 40.39 -28.01
N SER A 564 5.22 39.84 -28.54
CA SER A 564 5.37 38.41 -28.81
C SER A 564 5.50 37.65 -27.47
N GLY A 565 4.39 37.52 -26.75
CA GLY A 565 4.28 36.84 -25.47
C GLY A 565 3.40 35.60 -25.50
N VAL A 566 2.84 35.21 -26.66
CA VAL A 566 2.15 33.93 -26.78
C VAL A 566 3.21 32.85 -26.89
N ALA A 567 3.46 32.17 -25.77
CA ALA A 567 4.23 30.92 -25.78
C ALA A 567 3.62 29.99 -26.82
N LYS A 568 4.35 29.72 -27.90
CA LYS A 568 3.93 28.75 -28.92
C LYS A 568 3.55 27.46 -28.20
N LEU A 569 2.30 27.02 -28.37
CA LEU A 569 1.85 25.72 -27.93
C LEU A 569 2.83 24.67 -28.48
N PRO A 570 3.44 23.81 -27.65
CA PRO A 570 4.28 22.74 -28.16
C PRO A 570 3.48 21.90 -29.18
N PRO A 571 4.12 21.42 -30.27
CA PRO A 571 3.42 20.67 -31.31
C PRO A 571 2.65 19.51 -30.69
N ALA A 572 1.49 19.14 -31.27
CA ALA A 572 0.66 18.01 -30.83
C ALA A 572 1.57 16.87 -30.34
N ASN A 573 1.60 16.63 -29.02
CA ASN A 573 2.67 15.84 -28.44
C ASN A 573 2.59 14.46 -29.10
N ARG A 574 3.67 14.09 -29.80
CA ARG A 574 3.87 12.76 -30.41
C ARG A 574 3.46 11.64 -29.45
N TRP A 575 3.62 11.88 -28.15
CA TRP A 575 3.20 11.07 -27.02
C TRP A 575 1.69 10.72 -27.00
N THR A 576 0.76 11.69 -27.04
CA THR A 576 -0.68 11.39 -26.90
C THR A 576 -1.18 10.56 -28.07
N ALA A 577 -0.75 10.93 -29.28
CA ALA A 577 -1.03 10.17 -30.50
C ALA A 577 -0.42 8.76 -30.46
N GLN A 578 0.80 8.63 -29.91
CA GLN A 578 1.47 7.34 -29.74
C GLN A 578 0.72 6.43 -28.75
N PHE A 579 0.26 6.96 -27.61
CA PHE A 579 -0.53 6.21 -26.65
C PHE A 579 -1.88 5.78 -27.20
N ARG A 580 -2.58 6.66 -27.90
CA ARG A 580 -3.82 6.29 -28.61
C ARG A 580 -3.61 5.21 -29.63
N SER A 581 -2.58 5.34 -30.46
CA SER A 581 -2.24 4.34 -31.46
C SER A 581 -2.00 2.96 -30.81
N ARG A 582 -1.26 2.92 -29.69
CA ARG A 582 -1.01 1.68 -28.95
C ARG A 582 -2.25 1.12 -28.25
N LEU A 583 -3.09 1.95 -27.63
CA LEU A 583 -4.38 1.53 -27.05
C LEU A 583 -5.36 1.02 -28.12
N ALA A 584 -5.36 1.64 -29.30
CA ALA A 584 -6.18 1.23 -30.43
C ALA A 584 -5.68 -0.10 -31.03
N ALA A 585 -4.37 -0.33 -31.01
CA ALA A 585 -3.75 -1.58 -31.45
C ALA A 585 -3.89 -2.73 -30.44
N LEU A 586 -4.33 -2.45 -29.21
CA LEU A 586 -4.59 -3.49 -28.21
C LEU A 586 -5.70 -4.44 -28.72
N PRO A 587 -5.47 -5.77 -28.73
CA PRO A 587 -6.53 -6.73 -29.06
C PRO A 587 -7.76 -6.53 -28.18
N GLN A 588 -8.96 -6.79 -28.69
CA GLN A 588 -10.19 -6.64 -27.92
C GLN A 588 -10.13 -7.41 -26.59
N GLY A 589 -9.60 -8.65 -26.60
CA GLY A 589 -9.42 -9.46 -25.41
C GLY A 589 -8.47 -8.85 -24.37
N ALA A 590 -7.51 -8.01 -24.76
CA ALA A 590 -6.55 -7.42 -23.81
C ALA A 590 -7.14 -6.23 -23.01
N ARG A 591 -8.29 -5.69 -23.42
CA ARG A 591 -9.00 -4.63 -22.67
C ARG A 591 -9.79 -5.20 -21.50
N GLU A 592 -10.20 -6.46 -21.61
CA GLU A 592 -10.89 -7.24 -20.57
C GLU A 592 -10.26 -8.65 -20.55
N PRO A 593 -9.04 -8.78 -20.03
CA PRO A 593 -8.22 -9.98 -20.22
C PRO A 593 -8.81 -11.21 -19.54
N ALA A 594 -9.11 -12.23 -20.34
CA ALA A 594 -9.68 -13.50 -19.88
C ALA A 594 -8.74 -14.70 -20.06
N SER A 595 -7.65 -14.55 -20.82
CA SER A 595 -6.68 -15.61 -21.08
C SER A 595 -5.23 -15.14 -20.89
N TYR A 596 -4.31 -16.09 -20.69
CA TYR A 596 -2.88 -15.80 -20.61
C TYR A 596 -2.36 -14.99 -21.81
N ARG A 597 -2.90 -15.22 -23.02
CA ARG A 597 -2.52 -14.48 -24.23
C ARG A 597 -2.99 -13.02 -24.18
N ASP A 598 -4.17 -12.77 -23.65
CA ASP A 598 -4.70 -11.41 -23.50
C ASP A 598 -3.86 -10.61 -22.50
N TRP A 599 -3.55 -11.21 -21.34
CA TRP A 599 -2.65 -10.62 -20.34
C TRP A 599 -1.25 -10.32 -20.89
N LEU A 600 -0.69 -11.21 -21.70
CA LEU A 600 0.61 -11.01 -22.34
C LEU A 600 0.58 -9.85 -23.36
N ALA A 601 -0.53 -9.71 -24.11
CA ALA A 601 -0.70 -8.60 -25.05
C ALA A 601 -0.81 -7.26 -24.31
N LEU A 602 -1.56 -7.23 -23.20
CA LEU A 602 -1.68 -6.07 -22.33
C LEU A 602 -0.32 -5.64 -21.77
N GLU A 603 0.42 -6.57 -21.14
CA GLU A 603 1.73 -6.31 -20.54
C GLU A 603 2.69 -5.67 -21.56
N ARG A 604 2.83 -6.26 -22.74
CA ARG A 604 3.72 -5.72 -23.79
C ARG A 604 3.34 -4.31 -24.22
N ALA A 605 2.03 -4.04 -24.33
CA ALA A 605 1.55 -2.73 -24.75
C ALA A 605 1.80 -1.67 -23.68
N VAL A 606 1.49 -1.97 -22.41
CA VAL A 606 1.71 -1.06 -21.27
C VAL A 606 3.21 -0.82 -21.07
N ALA A 607 4.06 -1.85 -21.21
CA ALA A 607 5.52 -1.74 -21.10
C ALA A 607 6.06 -0.78 -22.17
N SER A 608 5.55 -0.92 -23.40
CA SER A 608 5.90 -0.02 -24.50
C SER A 608 5.46 1.42 -24.23
N MET A 609 4.31 1.62 -23.60
CA MET A 609 3.81 2.95 -23.21
C MET A 609 4.68 3.57 -22.10
N LEU A 610 5.00 2.82 -21.06
CA LEU A 610 5.86 3.27 -19.96
C LEU A 610 7.26 3.68 -20.45
N ALA A 611 7.84 2.93 -21.39
CA ALA A 611 9.15 3.24 -21.97
C ALA A 611 9.21 4.57 -22.75
N THR A 612 8.06 5.15 -23.09
CA THR A 612 7.97 6.42 -23.85
C THR A 612 7.43 7.58 -23.02
N ALA A 613 7.05 7.34 -21.77
CA ALA A 613 6.56 8.36 -20.84
C ALA A 613 7.70 9.20 -20.22
N SER A 614 8.78 9.45 -20.99
CA SER A 614 9.94 10.22 -20.56
C SER A 614 10.47 11.08 -21.70
N ASP A 615 9.87 12.25 -21.92
CA ASP A 615 10.57 13.55 -21.98
C ASP A 615 9.70 14.67 -22.57
N HIS A 616 9.46 15.67 -21.71
CA HIS A 616 9.21 17.09 -21.98
C HIS A 616 8.04 17.50 -22.89
N THR A 617 6.86 17.65 -22.29
CA THR A 617 6.11 18.92 -22.09
C THR A 617 4.72 18.56 -21.52
N VAL A 618 4.30 19.18 -20.40
CA VAL A 618 3.15 18.78 -19.52
C VAL A 618 3.51 17.73 -18.45
N ALA A 619 4.38 18.07 -17.50
CA ALA A 619 4.93 17.14 -16.49
C ALA A 619 3.89 16.49 -15.56
N ALA A 620 2.80 17.20 -15.22
CA ALA A 620 1.80 16.69 -14.28
C ALA A 620 0.84 15.66 -14.90
N ALA A 621 0.29 15.93 -16.09
CA ALA A 621 -0.60 15.00 -16.77
C ALA A 621 0.14 13.73 -17.21
N GLU A 622 1.40 13.85 -17.62
CA GLU A 622 2.26 12.69 -17.92
C GLU A 622 2.59 11.90 -16.64
N SER A 623 2.81 12.56 -15.50
CA SER A 623 2.95 11.89 -14.20
C SER A 623 1.71 11.07 -13.85
N VAL A 624 0.51 11.64 -13.97
CA VAL A 624 -0.77 10.93 -13.71
C VAL A 624 -0.96 9.75 -14.67
N ALA A 625 -0.75 9.97 -15.97
CA ALA A 625 -0.79 8.94 -16.99
C ALA A 625 0.19 7.79 -16.67
N ARG A 626 1.41 8.11 -16.25
CA ARG A 626 2.41 7.14 -15.83
C ARG A 626 1.98 6.36 -14.57
N GLN A 627 1.39 7.02 -13.58
CA GLN A 627 0.88 6.37 -12.36
C GLN A 627 -0.23 5.35 -12.68
N ILE A 628 -1.17 5.68 -13.58
CA ILE A 628 -2.20 4.75 -14.05
C ILE A 628 -1.59 3.56 -14.80
N LEU A 629 -0.59 3.81 -15.66
CA LEU A 629 0.12 2.75 -16.40
C LEU A 629 0.94 1.84 -15.48
N LEU A 630 1.60 2.38 -14.44
CA LEU A 630 2.34 1.59 -13.47
C LEU A 630 1.41 0.64 -12.70
N GLU A 631 0.25 1.12 -12.26
CA GLU A 631 -0.74 0.27 -11.60
C GLU A 631 -1.30 -0.80 -12.53
N THR A 632 -1.62 -0.42 -13.77
CA THR A 632 -2.06 -1.37 -14.80
C THR A 632 -1.01 -2.46 -15.02
N MET A 633 0.27 -2.07 -15.09
CA MET A 633 1.40 -2.98 -15.25
C MET A 633 1.55 -3.92 -14.04
N ALA A 634 1.47 -3.39 -12.83
CA ALA A 634 1.64 -4.17 -11.60
C ALA A 634 0.60 -5.30 -11.51
N ILE A 635 -0.67 -4.99 -11.81
CA ILE A 635 -1.75 -5.99 -11.84
C ILE A 635 -1.53 -6.98 -12.99
N ALA A 636 -1.20 -6.50 -14.18
CA ALA A 636 -0.99 -7.34 -15.35
C ALA A 636 0.16 -8.34 -15.20
N GLN A 637 1.29 -7.91 -14.64
CA GLN A 637 2.43 -8.79 -14.39
C GLN A 637 2.11 -9.86 -13.35
N ALA A 638 1.44 -9.47 -12.26
CA ALA A 638 1.06 -10.40 -11.20
C ALA A 638 0.11 -11.49 -11.72
N GLU A 639 -0.90 -11.11 -12.50
CA GLU A 639 -1.84 -12.06 -13.10
C GLU A 639 -1.18 -12.93 -14.18
N LEU A 640 -0.31 -12.36 -15.01
CA LEU A 640 0.43 -13.13 -16.00
C LEU A 640 1.32 -14.18 -15.32
N TRP A 641 1.96 -13.84 -14.20
CA TRP A 641 2.77 -14.76 -13.41
C TRP A 641 1.91 -15.89 -12.82
N ARG A 642 0.75 -15.54 -12.24
CA ARG A 642 -0.20 -16.49 -11.67
C ARG A 642 -0.73 -17.48 -12.71
N LEU A 643 -1.09 -16.99 -13.89
CA LEU A 643 -1.68 -17.77 -14.99
C LEU A 643 -0.65 -18.48 -15.87
N ARG A 644 0.65 -18.24 -15.65
CA ARG A 644 1.70 -18.83 -16.48
C ARG A 644 1.57 -20.35 -16.47
N PRO A 645 1.52 -21.03 -17.63
CA PRO A 645 1.54 -22.48 -17.66
C PRO A 645 2.73 -23.02 -16.87
N ALA A 646 2.57 -24.14 -16.16
CA ALA A 646 3.71 -24.84 -15.59
C ALA A 646 4.62 -25.27 -16.75
N GLY A 647 5.74 -24.57 -16.94
CA GLY A 647 6.80 -25.04 -17.81
C GLY A 647 7.44 -26.27 -17.19
N LEU A 648 7.88 -27.22 -18.02
CA LEU A 648 8.63 -28.42 -17.67
C LEU A 648 9.87 -28.11 -16.80
N GLY A 649 9.68 -27.93 -15.49
CA GLY A 649 10.78 -27.55 -14.58
C GLY A 649 10.43 -27.51 -13.09
N TYR A 650 9.15 -27.40 -12.74
CA TYR A 650 8.65 -27.80 -11.42
C TYR A 650 7.53 -28.81 -11.67
N GLN A 651 7.90 -30.08 -11.83
CA GLN A 651 6.94 -31.14 -11.57
C GLN A 651 6.79 -31.20 -10.05
N GLU A 652 5.55 -31.02 -9.60
CA GLU A 652 5.11 -31.42 -8.27
C GLU A 652 5.37 -32.92 -8.12
N ASN A 653 6.54 -33.28 -7.58
CA ASN A 653 6.84 -34.60 -7.05
C ASN A 653 7.61 -34.41 -5.74
#